data_AF-A0A6P5KHF5-F1
#
_entry.id   AF-A0A6P5KHF5-F1
#
_cell.length_a   1.000
_cell.length_b   1.000
_cell.length_c   1.000
_cell.angle_alpha   90.00
_cell.angle_beta   90.00
_cell.angle_gamma   90.00
#
_symmetry.space_group_name_H-M   'P 1'
#
loop_
_entity.id
_entity.type
_entity.pdbx_description
1 polymer ?
#
loop_
_entity_poly.entity_id
_entity_poly.type
_entity_poly.pdbx_seq_one_letter_code
_entity_poly.pdbx_strand_id
1 'polypeptide(L)'
;MQDKIICLPKTTQPSQNHSSVPNTSHAIDTSTPLPPPQPSASPATVEMKGRKTDLDLQQYSFINQICYEKALHWYAKYFPYLVLIHTLIFMLCSNFWFKFPGSSSKIEHFISILGKCFDSPWTTRALSEVSGEDSEEKDNRKNNLQKATYPSQSTADNNLVQSQSLKSIPEKFVVDKASAGALDKKEGEQAKALFEKVKKFRMHVEEGDILYSMYVRQTVLKVLKFLIIIGYNSALVPKVQFTVSCDIDIQDMTGYKHFSCNHTMAHLFSKLSFCYLCFVSIYGLTCLYTLYWLFYRSLKEYSFEYVRQETGIDDIPDVKNDFAFLLHMIDQYDPLYSKRFAVFLSEVSENKLKQLNLNNEWTVDKLRQKLQVNAQNRLELPLIMLSGLPDTVFDITELQSLKLEIIQNVMIPATIAQLSNLQELSLHQCSVKIHSAALSFLKENLKILSVKFDDLRELPPWMYSLRNLEELYLYGSLGHDISRNITLESLRELKNLKVLLLKSNISKVPQAVVDVSSHLQKMYIHNNGTKLVMLNNLKKMTNLTELELVHCDLERIPHAIFSLLSLQELDLKENNLKSIEEIMSFQHLRKLTVLKLWHNSITYIPEHIKKLTSLERLTFSYNKIEVLPSHLFLCNKIRHLDLSFNDIRFIPPEIGVLQSLQYFSITSNKVESLPDELYFCKKLKTLKIGKNNLSVLSPKIGNLLFLTSLEVKGNQLEVLPPELGDCRALKRSGFIVEDVLFETLPSDIREQMKAE
;
A
#
# COMPACT_ATOMS: atom_id res chain seq x y z
N MET A 1 -64.05 -13.53 -36.48
CA MET A 1 -64.50 -14.11 -37.77
C MET A 1 -63.92 -15.50 -37.86
N GLN A 2 -64.74 -16.55 -37.94
CA GLN A 2 -64.25 -17.92 -38.17
C GLN A 2 -63.67 -17.98 -39.59
N ASP A 3 -62.48 -18.58 -39.75
CA ASP A 3 -61.89 -18.87 -41.04
C ASP A 3 -62.82 -19.83 -41.79
N LYS A 4 -63.41 -19.38 -42.90
CA LYS A 4 -64.44 -20.12 -43.65
C LYS A 4 -64.02 -20.27 -45.10
N ILE A 5 -64.23 -21.47 -45.61
CA ILE A 5 -64.13 -21.79 -47.03
C ILE A 5 -65.53 -21.97 -47.60
N ILE A 6 -65.74 -21.50 -48.82
CA ILE A 6 -67.01 -21.65 -49.55
C ILE A 6 -66.74 -22.44 -50.83
N CYS A 7 -67.28 -23.66 -50.92
CA CYS A 7 -67.05 -24.61 -52.01
C CYS A 7 -68.25 -24.74 -52.94
N LEU A 8 -67.98 -24.75 -54.25
CA LEU A 8 -68.98 -24.96 -55.30
C LEU A 8 -68.57 -26.10 -56.24
N PRO A 9 -69.49 -26.97 -56.68
CA PRO A 9 -69.16 -28.11 -57.55
C PRO A 9 -68.77 -27.69 -58.98
N LYS A 10 -67.70 -28.31 -59.51
CA LYS A 10 -67.15 -28.12 -60.85
C LYS A 10 -67.52 -29.34 -61.72
N THR A 11 -68.22 -29.11 -62.83
CA THR A 11 -68.49 -30.16 -63.83
C THR A 11 -67.50 -30.02 -64.99
N THR A 12 -66.74 -31.07 -65.28
CA THR A 12 -65.95 -31.20 -66.51
C THR A 12 -66.88 -31.28 -67.72
N GLN A 13 -66.92 -30.23 -68.54
CA GLN A 13 -67.42 -30.36 -69.92
C GLN A 13 -66.35 -31.07 -70.77
N PRO A 14 -66.70 -31.95 -71.71
CA PRO A 14 -65.73 -32.53 -72.64
C PRO A 14 -65.19 -31.45 -73.59
N SER A 15 -63.87 -31.46 -73.74
CA SER A 15 -63.06 -30.66 -74.66
C SER A 15 -63.53 -30.76 -76.12
N GLN A 16 -63.76 -29.62 -76.77
CA GLN A 16 -63.48 -29.49 -78.21
C GLN A 16 -62.09 -28.88 -78.41
N ASN A 17 -61.31 -29.60 -79.20
CA ASN A 17 -59.94 -29.34 -79.62
C ASN A 17 -59.73 -27.91 -80.14
N HIS A 18 -58.66 -27.25 -79.71
CA HIS A 18 -57.51 -27.02 -80.58
C HIS A 18 -56.28 -26.53 -79.78
N SER A 19 -55.32 -27.45 -79.68
CA SER A 19 -53.86 -27.30 -79.82
C SER A 19 -53.16 -25.95 -79.55
N SER A 20 -52.11 -26.09 -78.75
CA SER A 20 -51.08 -25.18 -78.26
C SER A 20 -50.08 -24.57 -79.28
N VAL A 21 -49.79 -23.26 -79.11
CA VAL A 21 -48.45 -22.59 -78.87
C VAL A 21 -47.38 -22.62 -80.02
N PRO A 22 -46.37 -21.69 -80.16
CA PRO A 22 -45.97 -20.46 -79.42
C PRO A 22 -45.68 -19.17 -80.25
N ASN A 23 -45.40 -18.08 -79.52
CA ASN A 23 -44.69 -16.82 -79.85
C ASN A 23 -43.65 -16.83 -80.99
N THR A 24 -43.62 -15.75 -81.79
CA THR A 24 -42.40 -14.94 -82.04
C THR A 24 -42.74 -13.54 -82.58
N SER A 25 -41.96 -12.56 -82.11
CA SER A 25 -41.83 -11.18 -82.58
C SER A 25 -41.24 -11.09 -83.99
N HIS A 26 -41.72 -10.17 -84.84
CA HIS A 26 -40.89 -9.23 -85.61
C HIS A 26 -41.74 -8.23 -86.41
N ALA A 27 -41.18 -7.02 -86.57
CA ALA A 27 -41.72 -5.88 -87.29
C ALA A 27 -41.65 -6.03 -88.82
N ILE A 28 -42.41 -5.16 -89.52
CA ILE A 28 -42.09 -4.41 -90.78
C ILE A 28 -43.34 -4.29 -91.70
N ASP A 29 -43.73 -3.02 -91.88
CA ASP A 29 -44.22 -2.30 -93.07
C ASP A 29 -45.34 -2.77 -94.02
N THR A 30 -46.02 -1.73 -94.52
CA THR A 30 -46.64 -1.50 -95.85
C THR A 30 -48.13 -1.81 -96.12
N SER A 31 -48.90 -0.71 -96.07
CA SER A 31 -49.80 -0.16 -97.14
C SER A 31 -51.02 -0.94 -97.68
N THR A 32 -52.20 -0.40 -97.31
CA THR A 32 -53.42 -0.09 -98.14
C THR A 32 -54.28 -1.23 -98.73
N PRO A 33 -55.57 -0.99 -99.08
CA PRO A 33 -56.59 -0.11 -98.48
C PRO A 33 -57.96 -0.82 -98.21
N LEU A 34 -58.81 -0.20 -97.37
CA LEU A 34 -60.21 -0.59 -97.10
C LEU A 34 -61.15 -0.46 -98.33
N PRO A 35 -62.26 -1.22 -98.34
CA PRO A 35 -63.56 -0.73 -98.82
C PRO A 35 -64.71 -1.05 -97.81
N PRO A 36 -65.97 -0.59 -98.01
CA PRO A 36 -66.64 0.51 -97.29
C PRO A 36 -67.66 0.03 -96.22
N PRO A 37 -68.26 0.95 -95.42
CA PRO A 37 -69.04 0.60 -94.23
C PRO A 37 -70.49 0.23 -94.55
N GLN A 38 -71.06 -0.72 -93.80
CA GLN A 38 -72.51 -0.90 -93.66
C GLN A 38 -72.92 -0.83 -92.18
N PRO A 39 -74.08 -0.21 -91.85
CA PRO A 39 -74.38 0.21 -90.50
C PRO A 39 -75.20 -0.80 -89.68
N SER A 40 -75.09 -0.61 -88.36
CA SER A 40 -76.04 -0.91 -87.28
C SER A 40 -76.33 -2.37 -86.88
N ALA A 41 -75.82 -2.75 -85.71
CA ALA A 41 -76.60 -3.44 -84.69
C ALA A 41 -75.96 -3.22 -83.30
N SER A 42 -76.73 -2.65 -82.38
CA SER A 42 -76.39 -2.54 -80.96
C SER A 42 -76.32 -3.94 -80.31
N PRO A 43 -75.36 -4.21 -79.39
CA PRO A 43 -75.28 -5.51 -78.73
C PRO A 43 -76.39 -5.66 -77.68
N ALA A 44 -77.19 -6.71 -77.83
CA ALA A 44 -78.20 -7.14 -76.85
C ALA A 44 -77.53 -7.62 -75.56
N THR A 45 -77.97 -7.08 -74.42
CA THR A 45 -77.65 -7.57 -73.08
C THR A 45 -78.25 -8.97 -72.86
N VAL A 46 -77.39 -9.96 -72.60
CA VAL A 46 -77.80 -11.31 -72.17
C VAL A 46 -77.95 -11.32 -70.64
N GLU A 47 -79.16 -11.60 -70.14
CA GLU A 47 -79.39 -11.84 -68.71
C GLU A 47 -78.79 -13.19 -68.27
N MET A 48 -77.86 -13.16 -67.30
CA MET A 48 -77.30 -14.37 -66.70
C MET A 48 -78.32 -15.00 -65.73
N LYS A 49 -78.86 -16.20 -66.04
CA LYS A 49 -79.61 -17.02 -65.08
C LYS A 49 -78.64 -17.81 -64.18
N GLY A 50 -78.84 -17.75 -62.85
CA GLY A 50 -78.03 -18.48 -61.87
C GLY A 50 -78.14 -20.01 -61.98
N ARG A 51 -77.15 -20.73 -61.44
CA ARG A 51 -77.05 -22.20 -61.53
C ARG A 51 -77.78 -22.90 -60.37
N LYS A 52 -78.70 -23.82 -60.68
CA LYS A 52 -79.28 -24.76 -59.68
C LYS A 52 -78.39 -25.99 -59.56
N THR A 53 -78.11 -26.40 -58.32
CA THR A 53 -77.17 -27.49 -57.98
C THR A 53 -77.81 -28.61 -57.16
N ASP A 54 -79.11 -28.50 -56.84
CA ASP A 54 -79.93 -29.48 -56.12
C ASP A 54 -79.32 -30.06 -54.82
N LEU A 55 -78.38 -29.33 -54.21
CA LEU A 55 -77.75 -29.64 -52.93
C LEU A 55 -78.42 -28.86 -51.79
N ASP A 56 -78.61 -29.52 -50.65
CA ASP A 56 -79.11 -28.87 -49.43
C ASP A 56 -78.02 -28.01 -48.75
N LEU A 57 -78.44 -27.00 -47.98
CA LEU A 57 -77.54 -26.09 -47.28
C LEU A 57 -76.65 -26.85 -46.25
N GLN A 58 -77.18 -27.90 -45.61
CA GLN A 58 -76.38 -28.73 -44.70
C GLN A 58 -75.28 -29.50 -45.43
N GLN A 59 -75.53 -29.98 -46.65
CA GLN A 59 -74.53 -30.66 -47.47
C GLN A 59 -73.42 -29.69 -47.89
N TYR A 60 -73.75 -28.44 -48.22
CA TYR A 60 -72.74 -27.39 -48.46
C TYR A 60 -71.86 -27.13 -47.22
N SER A 61 -72.46 -27.09 -46.03
CA SER A 61 -71.71 -26.94 -44.77
C SER A 61 -70.73 -28.10 -44.55
N PHE A 62 -71.17 -29.33 -44.82
CA PHE A 62 -70.36 -30.54 -44.73
C PHE A 62 -69.19 -30.53 -45.74
N ILE A 63 -69.47 -30.20 -47.00
CA ILE A 63 -68.44 -30.07 -48.06
C ILE A 63 -67.41 -29.01 -47.67
N ASN A 64 -67.86 -27.85 -47.18
CA ASN A 64 -66.97 -26.78 -46.73
C ASN A 64 -66.03 -27.26 -45.60
N GLN A 65 -66.53 -28.03 -44.63
CA GLN A 65 -65.72 -28.56 -43.54
C GLN A 65 -64.68 -29.59 -44.02
N ILE A 66 -65.08 -30.54 -44.86
CA ILE A 66 -64.14 -31.56 -45.37
C ILE A 66 -63.09 -30.94 -46.29
N CYS A 67 -63.50 -30.04 -47.20
CA CYS A 67 -62.55 -29.33 -48.06
C CYS A 67 -61.65 -28.40 -47.25
N TYR A 68 -62.15 -27.81 -46.16
CA TYR A 68 -61.30 -27.09 -45.21
C TYR A 68 -60.23 -28.01 -44.63
N GLU A 69 -60.58 -29.20 -44.15
CA GLU A 69 -59.62 -30.13 -43.54
C GLU A 69 -58.62 -30.72 -44.56
N LYS A 70 -59.08 -31.17 -45.73
CA LYS A 70 -58.25 -31.93 -46.68
C LYS A 70 -57.57 -31.09 -47.76
N ALA A 71 -58.20 -30.03 -48.27
CA ALA A 71 -57.71 -29.28 -49.44
C ALA A 71 -56.93 -28.02 -49.08
N LEU A 72 -57.26 -27.35 -47.96
CA LEU A 72 -56.53 -26.14 -47.55
C LEU A 72 -55.15 -26.49 -46.98
N HIS A 73 -54.12 -25.82 -47.49
CA HIS A 73 -52.74 -25.99 -47.04
C HIS A 73 -52.60 -25.65 -45.54
N TRP A 74 -51.94 -26.53 -44.77
CA TRP A 74 -51.79 -26.42 -43.31
C TRP A 74 -51.20 -25.07 -42.86
N TYR A 75 -50.26 -24.52 -43.64
CA TYR A 75 -49.65 -23.21 -43.37
C TYR A 75 -50.70 -22.10 -43.19
N ALA A 76 -51.73 -22.02 -44.06
CA ALA A 76 -52.75 -20.98 -43.94
C ALA A 76 -53.61 -21.12 -42.68
N LYS A 77 -53.87 -22.37 -42.24
CA LYS A 77 -54.64 -22.67 -41.01
C LYS A 77 -53.87 -22.28 -39.74
N TYR A 78 -52.58 -22.62 -39.71
CA TYR A 78 -51.77 -22.51 -38.50
C TYR A 78 -50.86 -21.29 -38.44
N PHE A 79 -50.85 -20.44 -39.48
CA PHE A 79 -49.96 -19.28 -39.58
C PHE A 79 -49.95 -18.37 -38.33
N PRO A 80 -51.10 -17.94 -37.76
CA PRO A 80 -51.09 -17.09 -36.55
C PRO A 80 -50.48 -17.79 -35.32
N TYR A 81 -50.72 -19.09 -35.18
CA TYR A 81 -50.17 -19.90 -34.09
C TYR A 81 -48.66 -20.07 -34.23
N LEU A 82 -48.17 -20.27 -35.46
CA LEU A 82 -46.74 -20.31 -35.77
C LEU A 82 -46.09 -18.97 -35.42
N VAL A 83 -46.67 -17.84 -35.85
CA VAL A 83 -46.19 -16.48 -35.51
C VAL A 83 -46.12 -16.28 -34.00
N LEU A 84 -47.14 -16.71 -33.25
CA LEU A 84 -47.14 -16.65 -31.79
C LEU A 84 -45.98 -17.46 -31.18
N ILE A 85 -45.80 -18.71 -31.60
CA ILE A 85 -44.72 -19.58 -31.12
C ILE A 85 -43.35 -18.95 -31.42
N HIS A 86 -43.11 -18.44 -32.63
CA HIS A 86 -41.86 -17.76 -32.97
C HIS A 86 -41.62 -16.52 -32.11
N THR A 87 -42.66 -15.72 -31.88
CA THR A 87 -42.56 -14.51 -31.05
C THR A 87 -42.21 -14.86 -29.60
N LEU A 88 -42.84 -15.90 -29.03
CA LEU A 88 -42.51 -16.40 -27.70
C LEU A 88 -41.07 -16.93 -27.61
N ILE A 89 -40.61 -17.67 -28.62
CA ILE A 89 -39.23 -18.16 -28.67
C ILE A 89 -38.24 -17.00 -28.72
N PHE A 90 -38.43 -16.01 -29.59
CA PHE A 90 -37.53 -14.85 -29.65
C PHE A 90 -37.51 -14.04 -28.36
N MET A 91 -38.67 -13.87 -27.72
CA MET A 91 -38.78 -13.20 -26.43
C MET A 91 -38.05 -13.96 -25.31
N LEU A 92 -38.21 -15.30 -25.24
CA LEU A 92 -37.54 -16.13 -24.24
C LEU A 92 -36.04 -16.18 -24.48
N CYS A 93 -35.59 -16.42 -25.71
CA CYS A 93 -34.17 -16.43 -26.06
C CYS A 93 -33.49 -15.09 -25.76
N SER A 94 -34.20 -13.96 -25.87
CA SER A 94 -33.63 -12.64 -25.59
C SER A 94 -33.47 -12.34 -24.10
N ASN A 95 -34.32 -12.92 -23.25
CA ASN A 95 -34.32 -12.64 -21.81
C ASN A 95 -33.70 -13.75 -20.96
N PHE A 96 -33.35 -14.89 -21.56
CA PHE A 96 -32.86 -16.06 -20.84
C PHE A 96 -31.60 -15.77 -20.02
N TRP A 97 -30.60 -15.14 -20.64
CA TRP A 97 -29.33 -14.83 -19.98
C TRP A 97 -29.48 -13.85 -18.80
N PHE A 98 -30.48 -12.96 -18.85
CA PHE A 98 -30.75 -11.99 -17.79
C PHE A 98 -31.41 -12.62 -16.55
N LYS A 99 -32.26 -13.64 -16.74
CA LYS A 99 -32.97 -14.33 -15.65
C LYS A 99 -32.29 -15.60 -15.17
N PHE A 100 -31.24 -16.07 -15.86
CA PHE A 100 -30.52 -17.27 -15.49
C PHE A 100 -29.70 -17.02 -14.20
N PRO A 101 -29.88 -17.79 -13.11
CA PRO A 101 -29.26 -17.48 -11.81
C PRO A 101 -27.73 -17.30 -11.84
N GLY A 102 -27.01 -18.11 -12.62
CA GLY A 102 -25.55 -18.02 -12.72
C GLY A 102 -25.04 -16.77 -13.45
N SER A 103 -25.88 -16.13 -14.27
CA SER A 103 -25.57 -14.89 -15.00
C SER A 103 -26.14 -13.67 -14.30
N SER A 104 -27.41 -13.76 -13.86
CA SER A 104 -28.13 -12.71 -13.14
C SER A 104 -27.39 -12.24 -11.90
N SER A 105 -26.87 -13.16 -11.07
CA SER A 105 -26.12 -12.79 -9.86
C SER A 105 -24.90 -11.92 -10.16
N LYS A 106 -24.12 -12.24 -11.20
CA LYS A 106 -22.97 -11.44 -11.62
C LYS A 106 -23.39 -10.05 -12.13
N ILE A 107 -24.46 -9.99 -12.92
CA ILE A 107 -24.99 -8.74 -13.49
C ILE A 107 -25.54 -7.82 -12.40
N GLU A 108 -26.37 -8.35 -11.49
CA GLU A 108 -26.94 -7.56 -10.40
C GLU A 108 -25.85 -7.01 -9.47
N HIS A 109 -24.86 -7.84 -9.14
CA HIS A 109 -23.74 -7.40 -8.31
C HIS A 109 -22.90 -6.33 -9.02
N PHE A 110 -22.66 -6.49 -10.33
CA PHE A 110 -21.98 -5.50 -11.15
C PHE A 110 -22.72 -4.15 -11.18
N ILE A 111 -24.02 -4.16 -11.48
CA ILE A 111 -24.85 -2.94 -11.52
C ILE A 111 -24.88 -2.25 -10.15
N SER A 112 -24.95 -3.02 -9.06
CA SER A 112 -24.90 -2.46 -7.71
C SER A 112 -23.57 -1.77 -7.39
N ILE A 113 -22.44 -2.36 -7.80
CA ILE A 113 -21.12 -1.74 -7.63
C ILE A 113 -20.99 -0.52 -8.53
N LEU A 114 -21.41 -0.63 -9.79
CA LEU A 114 -21.35 0.45 -10.77
C LEU A 114 -22.10 1.70 -10.30
N GLY A 115 -23.33 1.52 -9.79
CA GLY A 115 -24.13 2.61 -9.23
C GLY A 115 -23.40 3.29 -8.05
N LYS A 116 -22.81 2.50 -7.14
CA LYS A 116 -22.04 3.04 -6.01
C LYS A 116 -20.77 3.75 -6.44
N CYS A 117 -20.09 3.26 -7.48
CA CYS A 117 -18.93 3.94 -8.07
C CYS A 117 -19.34 5.26 -8.70
N PHE A 118 -20.49 5.30 -9.38
CA PHE A 118 -21.01 6.51 -9.99
C PHE A 118 -21.42 7.56 -8.95
N ASP A 119 -22.08 7.14 -7.86
CA ASP A 119 -22.55 8.04 -6.80
C ASP A 119 -21.44 8.53 -5.87
N SER A 120 -20.25 7.90 -5.90
CA SER A 120 -19.17 8.23 -4.96
C SER A 120 -18.55 9.61 -5.26
N PRO A 121 -18.58 10.55 -4.29
CA PRO A 121 -17.95 11.87 -4.44
C PRO A 121 -16.44 11.79 -4.69
N TRP A 122 -15.78 10.72 -4.22
CA TRP A 122 -14.36 10.46 -4.44
C TRP A 122 -13.99 10.42 -5.93
N THR A 123 -14.82 9.80 -6.77
CA THR A 123 -14.53 9.72 -8.22
C THR A 123 -14.48 11.08 -8.87
N THR A 124 -15.42 11.95 -8.52
CA THR A 124 -15.48 13.32 -9.05
C THR A 124 -14.25 14.10 -8.63
N ARG A 125 -13.80 13.94 -7.38
CA ARG A 125 -12.59 14.59 -6.88
C ARG A 125 -11.33 14.05 -7.58
N ALA A 126 -11.16 12.74 -7.64
CA ALA A 126 -9.99 12.11 -8.27
C ALA A 126 -9.87 12.50 -9.74
N LEU A 127 -10.99 12.61 -10.47
CA LEU A 127 -11.00 13.08 -11.85
C LEU A 127 -10.72 14.59 -11.95
N SER A 128 -11.24 15.40 -11.01
CA SER A 128 -11.01 16.85 -11.00
C SER A 128 -9.54 17.23 -10.75
N GLU A 129 -8.86 16.51 -9.85
CA GLU A 129 -7.47 16.76 -9.48
C GLU A 129 -6.53 16.54 -10.66
N VAL A 130 -6.80 15.55 -11.53
CA VAL A 130 -5.98 15.33 -12.73
C VAL A 130 -6.31 16.34 -13.84
N SER A 131 -7.59 16.66 -14.05
CA SER A 131 -7.98 17.65 -15.07
C SER A 131 -7.51 19.09 -14.78
N GLY A 132 -7.16 19.40 -13.52
CA GLY A 132 -6.60 20.69 -13.11
C GLY A 132 -5.15 20.89 -13.57
N GLU A 133 -4.35 19.83 -13.67
CA GLU A 133 -2.95 19.91 -14.08
C GLU A 133 -2.80 20.23 -15.59
N ASP A 134 -3.70 19.72 -16.44
CA ASP A 134 -3.70 19.96 -17.89
C ASP A 134 -4.12 21.40 -18.30
N SER A 135 -4.82 22.12 -17.42
CA SER A 135 -5.34 23.45 -17.73
C SER A 135 -4.22 24.51 -17.72
N GLU A 136 -3.19 24.34 -16.91
CA GLU A 136 -2.03 25.25 -16.86
C GLU A 136 -1.08 25.06 -18.06
N GLU A 137 -1.00 23.85 -18.65
CA GLU A 137 -0.20 23.63 -19.86
C GLU A 137 -0.84 24.24 -21.12
N LYS A 138 -2.16 24.35 -21.19
CA LYS A 138 -2.86 24.94 -22.35
C LYS A 138 -2.78 26.47 -22.42
N ASP A 139 -2.71 27.16 -21.28
CA ASP A 139 -2.58 28.63 -21.26
C ASP A 139 -1.15 29.09 -21.57
N ASN A 140 -0.13 28.29 -21.24
CA ASN A 140 1.25 28.57 -21.66
C ASN A 140 1.48 28.43 -23.17
N ARG A 141 0.59 27.73 -23.89
CA ARG A 141 0.67 27.60 -25.36
C ARG A 141 0.07 28.78 -26.12
N LYS A 142 -0.84 29.55 -25.53
CA LYS A 142 -1.42 30.76 -26.16
C LYS A 142 -0.54 32.01 -25.97
N ASN A 143 0.23 32.08 -24.90
CA ASN A 143 1.12 33.23 -24.63
C ASN A 143 2.44 33.22 -25.43
N ASN A 144 2.78 32.12 -26.12
CA ASN A 144 3.96 32.04 -26.99
C ASN A 144 3.69 32.35 -28.47
N LEU A 145 2.48 32.80 -28.83
CA LEU A 145 2.13 33.17 -30.21
C LEU A 145 2.12 34.69 -30.46
N GLN A 146 2.91 35.48 -29.73
CA GLN A 146 3.12 36.91 -30.01
C GLN A 146 4.55 37.36 -29.67
N LYS A 147 5.55 36.78 -30.36
CA LYS A 147 6.84 37.44 -30.66
C LYS A 147 7.71 36.52 -31.52
N ALA A 148 7.76 36.79 -32.82
CA ALA A 148 8.99 36.77 -33.62
C ALA A 148 8.65 37.02 -35.10
N THR A 149 9.06 38.18 -35.61
CA THR A 149 9.14 38.47 -37.04
C THR A 149 10.63 38.55 -37.41
N TYR A 150 11.13 37.49 -38.07
CA TYR A 150 12.10 37.35 -39.20
C TYR A 150 13.26 38.35 -39.46
N PRO A 151 14.25 38.04 -40.36
CA PRO A 151 14.70 36.73 -40.94
C PRO A 151 16.25 36.54 -41.04
N SER A 152 16.72 35.32 -41.32
CA SER A 152 17.63 35.03 -42.46
C SER A 152 18.00 33.53 -42.61
N GLN A 153 18.10 33.15 -43.89
CA GLN A 153 18.57 31.92 -44.58
C GLN A 153 19.92 31.37 -44.03
N SER A 154 20.44 30.16 -44.29
CA SER A 154 20.12 28.93 -45.04
C SER A 154 21.32 27.99 -44.86
N THR A 155 21.13 26.66 -44.80
CA THR A 155 21.88 25.58 -45.51
C THR A 155 21.79 24.25 -44.75
N ALA A 156 21.61 23.19 -45.54
CA ALA A 156 21.47 21.81 -45.11
C ALA A 156 22.84 21.12 -45.05
N ASP A 157 23.02 20.19 -44.11
CA ASP A 157 23.63 18.88 -44.39
C ASP A 157 23.57 17.88 -43.21
N ASN A 158 23.08 16.69 -43.55
CA ASN A 158 23.46 15.32 -43.15
C ASN A 158 23.81 14.93 -41.70
N ASN A 159 22.95 14.05 -41.14
CA ASN A 159 23.18 12.77 -40.47
C ASN A 159 24.39 12.51 -39.51
N LEU A 160 23.98 11.95 -38.34
CA LEU A 160 24.56 10.85 -37.54
C LEU A 160 25.40 11.17 -36.26
N VAL A 161 24.85 10.65 -35.15
CA VAL A 161 25.45 10.10 -33.90
C VAL A 161 25.39 10.94 -32.60
N GLN A 162 24.86 10.26 -31.56
CA GLN A 162 25.12 10.33 -30.10
C GLN A 162 24.23 11.17 -29.15
N SER A 163 23.46 10.40 -28.37
CA SER A 163 23.24 10.50 -26.92
C SER A 163 23.14 11.88 -26.27
N GLN A 164 21.95 12.27 -25.81
CA GLN A 164 21.83 13.04 -24.56
C GLN A 164 20.65 12.56 -23.73
N SER A 165 21.01 12.14 -22.52
CA SER A 165 20.15 11.92 -21.35
C SER A 165 19.07 12.99 -21.23
N LEU A 166 17.80 12.56 -21.18
CA LEU A 166 16.71 13.41 -20.73
C LEU A 166 16.93 13.73 -19.26
N LYS A 167 17.52 14.90 -19.02
CA LYS A 167 17.50 15.61 -17.75
C LYS A 167 16.04 15.77 -17.33
N SER A 168 15.71 15.21 -16.18
CA SER A 168 14.49 15.47 -15.42
C SER A 168 14.31 16.99 -15.28
N ILE A 169 13.29 17.53 -15.93
CA ILE A 169 12.81 18.89 -15.70
C ILE A 169 12.18 18.92 -14.31
N PRO A 170 12.47 19.92 -13.44
CA PRO A 170 11.92 19.95 -12.09
C PRO A 170 10.45 20.35 -12.15
N GLU A 171 9.57 19.47 -11.66
CA GLU A 171 8.18 19.78 -11.34
C GLU A 171 8.14 20.93 -10.33
N LYS A 172 7.66 22.09 -10.79
CA LYS A 172 7.26 23.19 -9.92
C LYS A 172 5.84 22.90 -9.46
N PHE A 173 5.69 22.16 -8.36
CA PHE A 173 4.46 22.20 -7.58
C PHE A 173 4.41 23.55 -6.85
N VAL A 174 3.69 24.51 -7.44
CA VAL A 174 3.12 25.60 -6.65
C VAL A 174 1.97 24.97 -5.89
N VAL A 175 2.11 24.85 -4.57
CA VAL A 175 1.02 24.41 -3.68
C VAL A 175 0.00 25.54 -3.62
N ASP A 176 -0.84 25.63 -4.64
CA ASP A 176 -2.09 26.36 -4.53
C ASP A 176 -3.07 25.48 -3.76
N LYS A 177 -3.50 26.02 -2.62
CA LYS A 177 -4.42 25.41 -1.67
C LYS A 177 -5.77 25.23 -2.36
N ALA A 178 -5.96 24.09 -3.04
CA ALA A 178 -7.21 23.79 -3.72
C ALA A 178 -8.34 23.63 -2.70
N SER A 179 -9.23 24.62 -2.66
CA SER A 179 -10.47 24.63 -1.91
C SER A 179 -11.52 23.73 -2.60
N ALA A 180 -11.31 22.42 -2.58
CA ALA A 180 -12.34 21.43 -2.82
C ALA A 180 -12.62 20.72 -1.49
N GLY A 181 -13.86 20.88 -0.98
CA GLY A 181 -14.29 20.48 0.37
C GLY A 181 -13.67 19.17 0.84
N ALA A 182 -13.13 19.19 2.07
CA ALA A 182 -12.58 18.01 2.72
C ALA A 182 -13.61 16.87 2.60
N LEU A 183 -13.22 15.78 1.96
CA LEU A 183 -14.03 14.56 1.89
C LEU A 183 -14.39 14.20 3.34
N ASP A 184 -15.68 14.15 3.67
CA ASP A 184 -16.09 13.85 5.05
C ASP A 184 -15.56 12.47 5.42
N LYS A 185 -15.23 12.25 6.69
CA LYS A 185 -14.70 10.98 7.19
C LYS A 185 -15.59 9.80 6.74
N LYS A 186 -16.90 10.03 6.66
CA LYS A 186 -17.88 9.04 6.18
C LYS A 186 -17.69 8.68 4.70
N GLU A 187 -17.46 9.66 3.85
CA GLU A 187 -17.28 9.48 2.41
C GLU A 187 -15.96 8.77 2.11
N GLY A 188 -14.90 9.06 2.87
CA GLY A 188 -13.60 8.39 2.76
C GLY A 188 -13.65 6.90 3.11
N GLU A 189 -14.36 6.53 4.17
CA GLU A 189 -14.58 5.13 4.54
C GLU A 189 -15.49 4.40 3.54
N GLN A 190 -16.51 5.08 3.01
CA GLN A 190 -17.35 4.52 1.96
C GLN A 190 -16.55 4.22 0.69
N ALA A 191 -15.67 5.14 0.27
CA ALA A 191 -14.78 4.93 -0.87
C ALA A 191 -13.81 3.77 -0.62
N LYS A 192 -13.22 3.67 0.57
CA LYS A 192 -12.33 2.55 0.95
C LYS A 192 -13.04 1.19 0.87
N ALA A 193 -14.24 1.09 1.42
CA ALA A 193 -15.05 -0.12 1.33
C ALA A 193 -15.43 -0.46 -0.13
N LEU A 194 -15.54 0.55 -0.99
CA LEU A 194 -15.82 0.36 -2.41
C LEU A 194 -14.60 -0.18 -3.17
N PHE A 195 -13.38 0.31 -2.89
CA PHE A 195 -12.14 -0.27 -3.44
C PHE A 195 -12.02 -1.76 -3.12
N GLU A 196 -12.28 -2.17 -1.87
CA GLU A 196 -12.24 -3.58 -1.47
C GLU A 196 -13.31 -4.42 -2.20
N LYS A 197 -14.53 -3.88 -2.34
CA LYS A 197 -15.62 -4.55 -3.07
C LYS A 197 -15.29 -4.71 -4.56
N VAL A 198 -14.74 -3.68 -5.20
CA VAL A 198 -14.34 -3.72 -6.61
C VAL A 198 -13.23 -4.74 -6.83
N LYS A 199 -12.20 -4.77 -5.97
CA LYS A 199 -11.11 -5.77 -6.03
C LYS A 199 -11.63 -7.21 -5.86
N LYS A 200 -12.48 -7.44 -4.86
CA LYS A 200 -13.08 -8.77 -4.61
C LYS A 200 -14.00 -9.19 -5.76
N PHE A 201 -14.78 -8.26 -6.29
CA PHE A 201 -15.66 -8.51 -7.43
C PHE A 201 -14.89 -8.86 -8.69
N ARG A 202 -13.83 -8.10 -9.00
CA ARG A 202 -12.93 -8.35 -10.12
C ARG A 202 -12.41 -9.78 -10.09
N MET A 203 -11.80 -10.19 -8.98
CA MET A 203 -11.27 -11.55 -8.81
C MET A 203 -12.35 -12.63 -9.05
N HIS A 204 -13.57 -12.41 -8.55
CA HIS A 204 -14.66 -13.38 -8.71
C HIS A 204 -15.22 -13.47 -10.14
N VAL A 205 -15.23 -12.37 -10.90
CA VAL A 205 -15.83 -12.32 -12.23
C VAL A 205 -14.82 -12.62 -13.34
N GLU A 206 -13.55 -12.23 -13.19
CA GLU A 206 -12.49 -12.49 -14.17
C GLU A 206 -12.24 -13.99 -14.41
N GLU A 207 -12.51 -14.86 -13.42
CA GLU A 207 -12.35 -16.32 -13.56
C GLU A 207 -13.45 -16.97 -14.44
N GLY A 208 -14.56 -16.28 -14.72
CA GLY A 208 -15.69 -16.84 -15.46
C GLY A 208 -15.81 -16.37 -16.91
N ASP A 209 -16.36 -17.23 -17.76
CA ASP A 209 -16.70 -16.95 -19.18
C ASP A 209 -18.18 -17.29 -19.49
N ILE A 210 -19.03 -17.31 -18.45
CA ILE A 210 -20.42 -17.76 -18.57
C ILE A 210 -21.27 -16.69 -19.27
N LEU A 211 -21.06 -15.41 -18.93
CA LEU A 211 -21.85 -14.30 -19.47
C LEU A 211 -21.60 -14.13 -20.95
N TYR A 212 -20.32 -14.05 -21.36
CA TYR A 212 -19.95 -13.94 -22.77
C TYR A 212 -20.46 -15.15 -23.56
N SER A 213 -20.21 -16.37 -23.09
CA SER A 213 -20.66 -17.60 -23.76
C SER A 213 -22.18 -17.68 -23.93
N MET A 214 -22.95 -17.32 -22.88
CA MET A 214 -24.41 -17.27 -22.98
C MET A 214 -24.89 -16.21 -23.96
N TYR A 215 -24.25 -15.04 -23.99
CA TYR A 215 -24.60 -13.96 -24.91
C TYR A 215 -24.32 -14.34 -26.37
N VAL A 216 -23.18 -14.97 -26.65
CA VAL A 216 -22.86 -15.50 -27.99
C VAL A 216 -23.89 -16.55 -28.42
N ARG A 217 -24.17 -17.53 -27.55
CA ARG A 217 -25.10 -18.63 -27.86
C ARG A 217 -26.52 -18.12 -28.15
N GLN A 218 -27.05 -17.17 -27.37
CA GLN A 218 -28.38 -16.61 -27.66
C GLN A 218 -28.43 -15.90 -29.00
N THR A 219 -27.38 -15.15 -29.38
CA THR A 219 -27.35 -14.37 -30.62
C THR A 219 -27.26 -15.29 -31.83
N VAL A 220 -26.42 -16.32 -31.75
CA VAL A 220 -26.34 -17.38 -32.77
C VAL A 220 -27.69 -18.10 -32.92
N LEU A 221 -28.35 -18.47 -31.82
CA LEU A 221 -29.66 -19.12 -31.86
C LEU A 221 -30.74 -18.23 -32.48
N LYS A 222 -30.75 -16.92 -32.19
CA LYS A 222 -31.66 -15.95 -32.81
C LYS A 222 -31.45 -15.87 -34.31
N VAL A 223 -30.21 -15.74 -34.77
CA VAL A 223 -29.87 -15.69 -36.20
C VAL A 223 -30.26 -16.98 -36.91
N LEU A 224 -29.98 -18.15 -36.33
CA LEU A 224 -30.38 -19.43 -36.90
C LEU A 224 -31.91 -19.55 -37.03
N LYS A 225 -32.65 -19.18 -35.99
CA LYS A 225 -34.13 -19.19 -36.01
C LYS A 225 -34.69 -18.21 -37.03
N PHE A 226 -34.10 -17.02 -37.14
CA PHE A 226 -34.43 -16.03 -38.15
C PHE A 226 -34.28 -16.60 -39.58
N LEU A 227 -33.14 -17.23 -39.90
CA LEU A 227 -32.89 -17.82 -41.22
C LEU A 227 -33.89 -18.93 -41.55
N ILE A 228 -34.21 -19.79 -40.57
CA ILE A 228 -35.22 -20.84 -40.72
C ILE A 228 -36.59 -20.20 -41.02
N ILE A 229 -36.99 -19.18 -40.25
CA ILE A 229 -38.28 -18.50 -40.41
C ILE A 229 -38.38 -17.85 -41.79
N ILE A 230 -37.38 -17.09 -42.24
CA ILE A 230 -37.41 -16.51 -43.58
C ILE A 230 -37.47 -17.59 -44.66
N GLY A 231 -36.66 -18.64 -44.54
CA GLY A 231 -36.57 -19.70 -45.54
C GLY A 231 -37.91 -20.42 -45.75
N TYR A 232 -38.54 -20.91 -44.68
CA TYR A 232 -39.80 -21.63 -44.84
C TYR A 232 -40.97 -20.69 -45.16
N ASN A 233 -41.06 -19.49 -44.56
CA ASN A 233 -42.19 -18.59 -44.84
C ASN A 233 -42.13 -18.15 -46.32
N SER A 234 -40.96 -17.78 -46.84
CA SER A 234 -40.82 -17.38 -48.25
C SER A 234 -41.23 -18.48 -49.24
N ALA A 235 -41.02 -19.76 -48.88
CA ALA A 235 -41.45 -20.91 -49.68
C ALA A 235 -42.95 -21.24 -49.54
N LEU A 236 -43.57 -20.90 -48.41
CA LEU A 236 -44.97 -21.26 -48.10
C LEU A 236 -45.98 -20.13 -48.37
N VAL A 237 -45.58 -18.86 -48.36
CA VAL A 237 -46.47 -17.73 -48.70
C VAL A 237 -47.12 -17.88 -50.08
N PRO A 238 -46.39 -18.27 -51.16
CA PRO A 238 -47.01 -18.42 -52.48
C PRO A 238 -48.04 -19.56 -52.57
N LYS A 239 -48.06 -20.48 -51.59
CA LYS A 239 -49.03 -21.59 -51.55
C LYS A 239 -50.39 -21.18 -50.98
N VAL A 240 -50.53 -19.96 -50.46
CA VAL A 240 -51.81 -19.42 -49.98
C VAL A 240 -52.57 -18.83 -51.17
N GLN A 241 -53.46 -19.62 -51.76
CA GLN A 241 -54.26 -19.23 -52.92
C GLN A 241 -55.70 -18.88 -52.52
N PHE A 242 -56.32 -17.96 -53.27
CA PHE A 242 -57.72 -17.56 -53.08
C PHE A 242 -58.70 -18.66 -53.47
N THR A 243 -58.41 -19.37 -54.57
CA THR A 243 -59.20 -20.49 -55.06
C THR A 243 -58.41 -21.79 -54.90
N VAL A 244 -59.00 -22.73 -54.17
CA VAL A 244 -58.45 -24.07 -53.92
C VAL A 244 -59.34 -25.09 -54.61
N SER A 245 -58.77 -25.93 -55.47
CA SER A 245 -59.47 -27.10 -56.01
C SER A 245 -59.49 -28.21 -54.95
N CYS A 246 -60.67 -28.70 -54.63
CA CYS A 246 -60.92 -29.74 -53.65
C CYS A 246 -61.48 -30.97 -54.38
N ASP A 247 -60.64 -31.99 -54.54
CA ASP A 247 -60.99 -33.25 -55.17
C ASP A 247 -61.14 -34.31 -54.09
N ILE A 248 -62.38 -34.70 -53.79
CA ILE A 248 -62.69 -35.65 -52.72
C ILE A 248 -63.71 -36.65 -53.22
N ASP A 249 -63.47 -37.93 -52.97
CA ASP A 249 -64.40 -39.01 -53.27
C ASP A 249 -65.57 -39.02 -52.25
N ILE A 250 -66.46 -38.02 -52.35
CA ILE A 250 -67.75 -37.92 -51.60
C ILE A 250 -68.95 -37.98 -52.56
N GLN A 251 -68.76 -38.63 -53.71
CA GLN A 251 -69.76 -38.72 -54.78
C GLN A 251 -71.05 -39.42 -54.30
N ASP A 252 -70.94 -40.40 -53.41
CA ASP A 252 -72.10 -41.16 -52.89
C ASP A 252 -73.03 -40.32 -51.99
N MET A 253 -72.52 -39.25 -51.35
CA MET A 253 -73.29 -38.40 -50.44
C MET A 253 -73.73 -37.07 -51.06
N THR A 254 -72.99 -36.56 -52.06
CA THR A 254 -73.17 -35.20 -52.60
C THR A 254 -73.30 -35.15 -54.12
N GLY A 255 -73.10 -36.26 -54.84
CA GLY A 255 -73.24 -36.33 -56.30
C GLY A 255 -72.12 -35.69 -57.12
N TYR A 256 -71.15 -35.02 -56.50
CA TYR A 256 -70.04 -34.33 -57.19
C TYR A 256 -68.66 -34.78 -56.67
N LYS A 257 -67.66 -34.81 -57.55
CA LYS A 257 -66.27 -35.21 -57.24
C LYS A 257 -65.28 -34.04 -57.15
N HIS A 258 -65.48 -33.00 -57.95
CA HIS A 258 -64.59 -31.85 -58.05
C HIS A 258 -65.29 -30.60 -57.49
N PHE A 259 -64.67 -29.92 -56.53
CA PHE A 259 -65.18 -28.68 -55.95
C PHE A 259 -64.15 -27.55 -56.11
N SER A 260 -64.63 -26.35 -56.44
CA SER A 260 -63.84 -25.12 -56.41
C SER A 260 -64.19 -24.35 -55.15
N CYS A 261 -63.21 -24.19 -54.26
CA CYS A 261 -63.37 -23.63 -52.93
C CYS A 261 -62.70 -22.25 -52.84
N ASN A 262 -63.45 -21.24 -52.41
CA ASN A 262 -62.94 -19.91 -52.16
C ASN A 262 -62.53 -19.76 -50.69
N HIS A 263 -61.27 -19.42 -50.45
CA HIS A 263 -60.74 -19.11 -49.12
C HIS A 263 -60.85 -17.62 -48.84
N THR A 264 -61.88 -17.24 -48.09
CA THR A 264 -62.26 -15.84 -47.83
C THR A 264 -61.16 -15.01 -47.15
N MET A 265 -60.30 -15.63 -46.35
CA MET A 265 -59.21 -14.95 -45.62
C MET A 265 -57.84 -15.04 -46.32
N ALA A 266 -57.74 -15.69 -47.49
CA ALA A 266 -56.46 -15.86 -48.20
C ALA A 266 -55.75 -14.54 -48.48
N HIS A 267 -56.48 -13.51 -48.92
CA HIS A 267 -55.90 -12.20 -49.23
C HIS A 267 -55.36 -11.51 -47.96
N LEU A 268 -56.11 -11.59 -46.85
CA LEU A 268 -55.68 -11.03 -45.57
C LEU A 268 -54.44 -11.76 -45.04
N PHE A 269 -54.43 -13.09 -45.06
CA PHE A 269 -53.29 -13.89 -44.60
C PHE A 269 -52.05 -13.70 -45.48
N SER A 270 -52.21 -13.59 -46.80
CA SER A 270 -51.10 -13.31 -47.71
C SER A 270 -50.45 -11.96 -47.41
N LYS A 271 -51.26 -10.88 -47.24
CA LYS A 271 -50.75 -9.55 -46.85
C LYS A 271 -50.12 -9.56 -45.46
N LEU A 272 -50.73 -10.24 -44.49
CA LEU A 272 -50.21 -10.36 -43.13
C LEU A 272 -48.89 -11.16 -43.10
N SER A 273 -48.77 -12.22 -43.90
CA SER A 273 -47.57 -13.03 -44.02
C SER A 273 -46.42 -12.27 -44.67
N PHE A 274 -46.69 -11.43 -45.67
CA PHE A 274 -45.69 -10.53 -46.25
C PHE A 274 -45.24 -9.47 -45.24
N CYS A 275 -46.19 -8.87 -44.51
CA CYS A 275 -45.89 -7.91 -43.44
C CYS A 275 -45.03 -8.55 -42.33
N TYR A 276 -45.35 -9.78 -41.93
CA TYR A 276 -44.56 -10.55 -40.97
C TYR A 276 -43.14 -10.84 -41.47
N LEU A 277 -42.97 -11.22 -42.74
CA LEU A 277 -41.66 -11.39 -43.37
C LEU A 277 -40.83 -10.11 -43.31
N CYS A 278 -41.42 -8.94 -43.57
CA CYS A 278 -40.72 -7.66 -43.44
C CYS A 278 -40.26 -7.40 -42.00
N PHE A 279 -41.12 -7.61 -41.00
CA PHE A 279 -40.75 -7.43 -39.60
C PHE A 279 -39.64 -8.38 -39.15
N VAL A 280 -39.73 -9.66 -39.52
CA VAL A 280 -38.69 -10.65 -39.23
C VAL A 280 -37.38 -10.31 -39.95
N SER A 281 -37.44 -9.77 -41.17
CA SER A 281 -36.26 -9.32 -41.92
C SER A 281 -35.53 -8.18 -41.22
N ILE A 282 -36.26 -7.15 -40.77
CA ILE A 282 -35.66 -6.03 -40.02
C ILE A 282 -35.03 -6.53 -38.71
N TYR A 283 -35.74 -7.40 -37.96
CA TYR A 283 -35.22 -8.00 -36.74
C TYR A 283 -33.99 -8.89 -36.99
N GLY A 284 -33.96 -9.63 -38.09
CA GLY A 284 -32.82 -10.45 -38.46
C GLY A 284 -31.59 -9.63 -38.82
N LEU A 285 -31.77 -8.51 -39.52
CA LEU A 285 -30.67 -7.59 -39.84
C LEU A 285 -30.03 -7.01 -38.58
N THR A 286 -30.81 -6.66 -37.56
CA THR A 286 -30.25 -6.20 -36.27
C THR A 286 -29.55 -7.34 -35.51
N CYS A 287 -30.07 -8.57 -35.57
CA CYS A 287 -29.40 -9.75 -35.01
C CYS A 287 -28.08 -10.09 -35.74
N LEU A 288 -28.03 -9.92 -37.06
CA LEU A 288 -26.81 -10.12 -37.85
C LEU A 288 -25.77 -9.04 -37.56
N TYR A 289 -26.20 -7.78 -37.40
CA TYR A 289 -25.31 -6.70 -36.99
C TYR A 289 -24.70 -6.97 -35.60
N THR A 290 -25.51 -7.39 -34.63
CA THR A 290 -25.00 -7.73 -33.29
C THR A 290 -24.05 -8.94 -33.31
N LEU A 291 -24.34 -9.95 -34.14
CA LEU A 291 -23.43 -11.08 -34.34
C LEU A 291 -22.10 -10.64 -34.97
N TYR A 292 -22.16 -9.78 -35.98
CA TYR A 292 -20.98 -9.19 -36.61
C TYR A 292 -20.13 -8.41 -35.61
N TRP A 293 -20.76 -7.52 -34.82
CA TRP A 293 -20.08 -6.74 -33.79
C TRP A 293 -19.35 -7.63 -32.76
N LEU A 294 -20.00 -8.73 -32.35
CA LEU A 294 -19.46 -9.69 -31.38
C LEU A 294 -18.17 -10.40 -31.85
N PHE A 295 -18.01 -10.59 -33.16
CA PHE A 295 -16.85 -11.28 -33.76
C PHE A 295 -15.83 -10.33 -34.38
N TYR A 296 -16.23 -9.10 -34.73
CA TYR A 296 -15.33 -8.09 -35.28
C TYR A 296 -14.29 -7.62 -34.25
N ARG A 297 -14.68 -7.52 -32.97
CA ARG A 297 -13.80 -7.13 -31.87
C ARG A 297 -13.75 -8.22 -30.80
N SER A 298 -12.57 -8.48 -30.25
CA SER A 298 -12.41 -9.36 -29.10
C SER A 298 -13.02 -8.73 -27.83
N LEU A 299 -14.22 -9.18 -27.45
CA LEU A 299 -14.91 -8.68 -26.24
C LEU A 299 -14.41 -9.32 -24.92
N LYS A 300 -13.47 -10.27 -25.02
CA LYS A 300 -12.86 -10.95 -23.87
C LYS A 300 -11.73 -10.15 -23.22
N GLU A 301 -11.24 -9.11 -23.87
CA GLU A 301 -10.21 -8.23 -23.32
C GLU A 301 -10.69 -6.79 -23.44
N TYR A 302 -10.59 -6.03 -22.36
CA TYR A 302 -10.96 -4.62 -22.31
C TYR A 302 -9.78 -3.83 -21.78
N SER A 303 -9.32 -2.86 -22.57
CA SER A 303 -8.25 -1.94 -22.21
C SER A 303 -8.80 -0.56 -21.89
N PHE A 304 -8.27 0.05 -20.83
CA PHE A 304 -8.63 1.41 -20.39
C PHE A 304 -7.75 2.47 -21.08
N GLU A 305 -7.22 2.21 -22.27
CA GLU A 305 -6.21 3.06 -22.92
C GLU A 305 -6.67 4.53 -23.08
N TYR A 306 -7.91 4.74 -23.53
CA TYR A 306 -8.49 6.07 -23.63
C TYR A 306 -8.62 6.76 -22.26
N VAL A 307 -8.99 6.00 -21.23
CA VAL A 307 -9.11 6.53 -19.86
C VAL A 307 -7.74 6.88 -19.29
N ARG A 308 -6.70 6.06 -19.52
CA ARG A 308 -5.33 6.38 -19.09
C ARG A 308 -4.84 7.68 -19.72
N GLN A 309 -5.06 7.85 -21.03
CA GLN A 309 -4.66 9.07 -21.75
C GLN A 309 -5.40 10.33 -21.28
N GLU A 310 -6.70 10.21 -20.95
CA GLU A 310 -7.51 11.36 -20.53
C GLU A 310 -7.38 11.67 -19.04
N THR A 311 -7.11 10.67 -18.21
CA THR A 311 -7.02 10.83 -16.75
C THR A 311 -5.60 10.86 -16.23
N GLY A 312 -4.57 10.67 -17.06
CA GLY A 312 -3.16 10.62 -16.62
C GLY A 312 -2.82 9.50 -15.62
N ILE A 313 -3.76 8.59 -15.30
CA ILE A 313 -3.55 7.48 -14.38
C ILE A 313 -3.17 6.24 -15.18
N ASP A 314 -1.87 6.04 -15.39
CA ASP A 314 -1.35 4.91 -16.20
C ASP A 314 -1.46 3.54 -15.51
N ASP A 315 -1.66 3.52 -14.19
CA ASP A 315 -1.66 2.31 -13.34
C ASP A 315 -2.97 1.49 -13.41
N ILE A 316 -3.97 1.94 -14.19
CA ILE A 316 -5.24 1.21 -14.33
C ILE A 316 -4.95 -0.12 -15.06
N PRO A 317 -5.32 -1.30 -14.51
CA PRO A 317 -5.04 -2.59 -15.14
C PRO A 317 -6.01 -2.93 -16.28
N ASP A 318 -5.54 -3.67 -17.28
CA ASP A 318 -6.41 -4.30 -18.28
C ASP A 318 -7.15 -5.49 -17.68
N VAL A 319 -8.38 -5.72 -18.14
CA VAL A 319 -9.28 -6.73 -17.58
C VAL A 319 -9.70 -7.76 -18.63
N LYS A 320 -10.07 -8.96 -18.17
CA LYS A 320 -10.34 -10.11 -19.05
C LYS A 320 -11.68 -10.80 -18.77
N ASN A 321 -12.11 -11.64 -19.72
CA ASN A 321 -13.25 -12.55 -19.67
C ASN A 321 -14.60 -11.86 -19.39
N ASP A 322 -15.46 -12.42 -18.53
CA ASP A 322 -16.81 -11.90 -18.24
C ASP A 322 -16.77 -10.43 -17.77
N PHE A 323 -15.72 -10.02 -17.05
CA PHE A 323 -15.61 -8.65 -16.55
C PHE A 323 -15.32 -7.65 -17.66
N ALA A 324 -14.42 -8.01 -18.60
CA ALA A 324 -14.17 -7.24 -19.81
C ALA A 324 -15.44 -7.12 -20.68
N PHE A 325 -16.18 -8.22 -20.84
CA PHE A 325 -17.43 -8.22 -21.60
C PHE A 325 -18.46 -7.25 -21.00
N LEU A 326 -18.64 -7.28 -19.68
CA LEU A 326 -19.54 -6.38 -18.97
C LEU A 326 -19.17 -4.89 -19.14
N LEU A 327 -17.87 -4.57 -19.11
CA LEU A 327 -17.38 -3.21 -19.31
C LEU A 327 -17.56 -2.74 -20.76
N HIS A 328 -17.30 -3.59 -21.76
CA HIS A 328 -17.62 -3.27 -23.16
C HIS A 328 -19.10 -2.95 -23.37
N MET A 329 -20.00 -3.72 -22.73
CA MET A 329 -21.44 -3.50 -22.85
C MET A 329 -21.88 -2.15 -22.26
N ILE A 330 -21.26 -1.72 -21.16
CA ILE A 330 -21.53 -0.42 -20.54
C ILE A 330 -20.89 0.72 -21.32
N ASP A 331 -19.69 0.53 -21.84
CA ASP A 331 -18.99 1.56 -22.60
C ASP A 331 -19.77 1.96 -23.87
N GLN A 332 -20.48 0.99 -24.49
CA GLN A 332 -21.43 1.25 -25.57
C GLN A 332 -22.71 1.96 -25.12
N TYR A 333 -23.05 1.90 -23.83
CA TYR A 333 -24.21 2.60 -23.26
C TYR A 333 -23.86 4.03 -22.88
N ASP A 334 -22.84 4.22 -22.04
CA ASP A 334 -22.31 5.53 -21.65
C ASP A 334 -20.85 5.38 -21.12
N PRO A 335 -19.86 6.03 -21.76
CA PRO A 335 -18.44 5.94 -21.37
C PRO A 335 -18.13 6.60 -20.02
N LEU A 336 -19.03 7.40 -19.44
CA LEU A 336 -18.82 8.00 -18.12
C LEU A 336 -18.74 6.94 -17.00
N TYR A 337 -19.47 5.84 -17.15
CA TYR A 337 -19.45 4.74 -16.19
C TYR A 337 -18.10 4.03 -16.18
N SER A 338 -17.54 3.73 -17.36
CA SER A 338 -16.24 3.08 -17.47
C SER A 338 -15.13 3.98 -16.92
N LYS A 339 -15.19 5.30 -17.19
CA LYS A 339 -14.26 6.31 -16.62
C LYS A 339 -14.30 6.36 -15.09
N ARG A 340 -15.47 6.54 -14.47
CA ARG A 340 -15.58 6.62 -13.00
C ARG A 340 -15.23 5.31 -12.32
N PHE A 341 -15.58 4.18 -12.94
CA PHE A 341 -15.24 2.86 -12.42
C PHE A 341 -13.73 2.61 -12.45
N ALA A 342 -13.02 3.06 -13.49
CA ALA A 342 -11.58 2.87 -13.65
C ALA A 342 -10.75 3.48 -12.51
N VAL A 343 -11.21 4.61 -11.93
CA VAL A 343 -10.56 5.23 -10.76
C VAL A 343 -10.44 4.25 -9.59
N PHE A 344 -11.45 3.40 -9.36
CA PHE A 344 -11.45 2.41 -8.29
C PHE A 344 -10.59 1.17 -8.58
N LEU A 345 -10.06 1.05 -9.79
CA LEU A 345 -9.11 0.00 -10.16
C LEU A 345 -7.65 0.43 -9.98
N SER A 346 -7.38 1.72 -9.76
CA SER A 346 -6.02 2.26 -9.63
C SER A 346 -5.49 2.16 -8.19
N GLU A 347 -4.26 1.65 -8.04
CA GLU A 347 -3.59 1.62 -6.73
C GLU A 347 -3.12 3.01 -6.30
N VAL A 348 -2.70 3.85 -7.25
CA VAL A 348 -2.35 5.26 -6.99
C VAL A 348 -3.53 6.02 -6.40
N SER A 349 -4.75 5.86 -6.96
CA SER A 349 -5.95 6.47 -6.40
C SER A 349 -6.26 5.96 -4.99
N GLU A 350 -6.12 4.65 -4.75
CA GLU A 350 -6.31 4.09 -3.41
C GLU A 350 -5.32 4.64 -2.39
N ASN A 351 -4.04 4.80 -2.77
CA ASN A 351 -3.01 5.38 -1.91
C ASN A 351 -3.28 6.85 -1.61
N LYS A 352 -3.74 7.64 -2.59
CA LYS A 352 -4.20 9.02 -2.36
C LYS A 352 -5.37 9.07 -1.37
N LEU A 353 -6.35 8.18 -1.50
CA LEU A 353 -7.47 8.09 -0.55
C LEU A 353 -6.99 7.73 0.86
N LYS A 354 -6.07 6.77 1.00
CA LYS A 354 -5.49 6.37 2.30
C LYS A 354 -4.77 7.55 2.95
N GLN A 355 -3.99 8.33 2.21
CA GLN A 355 -3.31 9.52 2.72
C GLN A 355 -4.32 10.58 3.19
N LEU A 356 -5.39 10.83 2.42
CA LEU A 356 -6.44 11.80 2.79
C LEU A 356 -7.19 11.38 4.06
N ASN A 357 -7.55 10.10 4.16
CA ASN A 357 -8.16 9.53 5.36
C ASN A 357 -7.21 9.64 6.56
N LEU A 358 -5.91 9.38 6.38
CA LEU A 358 -4.91 9.51 7.42
C LEU A 358 -4.82 10.96 7.92
N ASN A 359 -4.82 11.95 7.03
CA ASN A 359 -4.82 13.37 7.37
C ASN A 359 -6.08 13.78 8.13
N ASN A 360 -7.25 13.25 7.76
CA ASN A 360 -8.51 13.48 8.46
C ASN A 360 -8.53 12.84 9.87
N GLU A 361 -7.88 11.68 10.06
CA GLU A 361 -7.80 10.99 11.34
C GLU A 361 -6.76 11.57 12.31
N TRP A 362 -5.71 12.16 11.77
CA TRP A 362 -4.60 12.74 12.50
C TRP A 362 -4.59 14.26 12.35
N THR A 363 -5.52 14.92 13.04
CA THR A 363 -5.56 16.38 13.10
C THR A 363 -4.41 16.95 13.94
N VAL A 364 -4.08 18.22 13.73
CA VAL A 364 -3.04 18.94 14.49
C VAL A 364 -3.27 18.85 16.00
N ASP A 365 -4.51 18.97 16.47
CA ASP A 365 -4.83 18.88 17.90
C ASP A 365 -4.53 17.50 18.50
N LYS A 366 -4.84 16.44 17.75
CA LYS A 366 -4.57 15.06 18.18
C LYS A 366 -3.06 14.76 18.19
N LEU A 367 -2.32 15.31 17.23
CA LEU A 367 -0.86 15.20 17.20
C LEU A 367 -0.22 16.00 18.34
N ARG A 368 -0.73 17.19 18.67
CA ARG A 368 -0.27 17.99 19.83
C ARG A 368 -0.43 17.26 21.16
N GLN A 369 -1.51 16.50 21.34
CA GLN A 369 -1.71 15.67 22.53
C GLN A 369 -0.69 14.52 22.66
N LYS A 370 0.02 14.18 21.57
CA LYS A 370 1.04 13.13 21.53
C LYS A 370 2.46 13.66 21.63
N LEU A 371 2.65 14.98 21.71
CA LEU A 371 3.96 15.58 21.91
C LEU A 371 4.49 15.21 23.31
N GLN A 372 5.74 14.77 23.34
CA GLN A 372 6.45 14.41 24.57
C GLN A 372 7.82 15.07 24.61
N VAL A 373 8.40 15.20 25.80
CA VAL A 373 9.77 15.71 25.95
C VAL A 373 10.71 14.52 26.05
N ASN A 374 11.66 14.41 25.11
CA ASN A 374 12.68 13.36 25.11
C ASN A 374 13.73 13.61 26.22
N ALA A 375 14.58 12.61 26.51
CA ALA A 375 15.62 12.68 27.55
C ALA A 375 16.60 13.85 27.38
N GLN A 376 16.77 14.37 26.16
CA GLN A 376 17.58 15.54 25.82
C GLN A 376 16.80 16.87 25.89
N ASN A 377 15.62 16.90 26.53
CA ASN A 377 14.73 18.05 26.65
C ASN A 377 14.23 18.63 25.32
N ARG A 378 14.12 17.80 24.27
CA ARG A 378 13.57 18.18 22.96
C ARG A 378 12.10 17.78 22.85
N LEU A 379 11.30 18.61 22.20
CA LEU A 379 9.91 18.29 21.90
C LEU A 379 9.85 17.26 20.76
N GLU A 380 9.46 16.04 21.10
CA GLU A 380 9.41 14.87 20.23
C GLU A 380 7.97 14.47 19.90
N LEU A 381 7.74 14.09 18.64
CA LEU A 381 6.52 13.44 18.19
C LEU A 381 6.81 11.99 17.73
N PRO A 382 6.41 10.98 18.52
CA PRO A 382 6.50 9.59 18.11
C PRO A 382 5.27 9.15 17.31
N LEU A 383 5.50 8.68 16.09
CA LEU A 383 4.49 8.08 15.20
C LEU A 383 4.82 6.60 14.99
N ILE A 384 3.88 5.72 15.34
CA ILE A 384 4.10 4.28 15.42
C ILE A 384 3.03 3.56 14.60
N MET A 385 3.44 2.62 13.74
CA MET A 385 2.56 1.71 12.98
C MET A 385 1.48 2.42 12.15
N LEU A 386 1.82 3.54 11.53
CA LEU A 386 0.94 4.23 10.58
C LEU A 386 1.11 3.67 9.17
N SER A 387 0.01 3.63 8.40
CA SER A 387 0.04 3.23 6.99
C SER A 387 0.76 4.22 6.07
N GLY A 388 1.07 5.41 6.57
CA GLY A 388 1.74 6.51 5.88
C GLY A 388 2.15 7.60 6.87
N LEU A 389 2.64 8.73 6.37
CA LEU A 389 3.01 9.89 7.18
C LEU A 389 1.96 10.99 6.98
N PRO A 390 1.20 11.39 8.02
CA PRO A 390 0.19 12.44 7.88
C PRO A 390 0.86 13.79 7.56
N ASP A 391 0.29 14.53 6.61
CA ASP A 391 0.81 15.84 6.21
C ASP A 391 0.64 16.91 7.31
N THR A 392 -0.36 16.72 8.16
CA THR A 392 -0.64 17.55 9.35
C THR A 392 0.49 17.56 10.38
N VAL A 393 1.43 16.59 10.31
CA VAL A 393 2.64 16.58 11.13
C VAL A 393 3.53 17.77 10.83
N PHE A 394 3.59 18.20 9.56
CA PHE A 394 4.44 19.30 9.12
C PHE A 394 3.90 20.68 9.51
N ASP A 395 2.64 20.76 9.93
CA ASP A 395 2.03 22.00 10.45
C ASP A 395 2.48 22.33 11.91
N ILE A 396 3.13 21.38 12.60
CA ILE A 396 3.56 21.52 14.01
C ILE A 396 4.95 22.17 14.08
N THR A 397 5.01 23.48 13.87
CA THR A 397 6.27 24.26 13.78
C THR A 397 7.15 24.24 15.04
N GLU A 398 6.57 23.89 16.19
CA GLU A 398 7.27 23.73 17.48
C GLU A 398 8.06 22.41 17.62
N LEU A 399 7.92 21.49 16.66
CA LEU A 399 8.56 20.18 16.69
C LEU A 399 10.08 20.26 16.54
N GLN A 400 10.81 19.57 17.44
CA GLN A 400 12.28 19.51 17.42
C GLN A 400 12.82 18.12 17.08
N SER A 401 12.07 17.06 17.43
CA SER A 401 12.41 15.67 17.13
C SER A 401 11.22 14.95 16.50
N LEU A 402 11.44 14.29 15.36
CA LEU A 402 10.43 13.44 14.73
C LEU A 402 10.88 11.99 14.81
N LYS A 403 10.06 11.13 15.43
CA LYS A 403 10.34 9.71 15.58
C LYS A 403 9.31 8.87 14.83
N LEU A 404 9.77 8.13 13.84
CA LEU A 404 8.96 7.27 12.98
C LEU A 404 9.30 5.80 13.27
N GLU A 405 8.30 5.00 13.63
CA GLU A 405 8.47 3.57 13.90
C GLU A 405 7.53 2.71 13.05
N ILE A 406 8.09 1.76 12.30
CA ILE A 406 7.36 0.76 11.49
C ILE A 406 6.45 1.45 10.46
N ILE A 407 7.03 2.36 9.67
CA ILE A 407 6.34 3.07 8.60
C ILE A 407 7.05 2.79 7.27
N GLN A 408 6.36 2.13 6.34
CA GLN A 408 6.93 1.66 5.08
C GLN A 408 6.50 2.51 3.89
N ASN A 409 7.41 2.64 2.92
CA ASN A 409 7.20 3.28 1.61
C ASN A 409 6.72 4.73 1.70
N VAL A 410 7.22 5.48 2.68
CA VAL A 410 6.86 6.89 2.85
C VAL A 410 7.79 7.80 2.07
N MET A 411 7.19 8.80 1.43
CA MET A 411 7.91 9.94 0.88
C MET A 411 7.80 11.10 1.87
N ILE A 412 8.92 11.68 2.29
CA ILE A 412 8.90 12.97 3.01
C ILE A 412 8.68 14.09 1.98
N PRO A 413 7.56 14.82 2.04
CA PRO A 413 7.24 15.91 1.13
C PRO A 413 8.06 17.17 1.42
N ALA A 414 8.02 18.13 0.49
CA ALA A 414 8.68 19.43 0.62
C ALA A 414 8.15 20.28 1.79
N THR A 415 6.96 19.99 2.30
CA THR A 415 6.33 20.69 3.43
C THR A 415 7.12 20.56 4.74
N ILE A 416 8.04 19.60 4.85
CA ILE A 416 8.96 19.51 6.00
C ILE A 416 9.76 20.80 6.23
N ALA A 417 9.95 21.62 5.20
CA ALA A 417 10.63 22.91 5.31
C ALA A 417 9.92 23.91 6.25
N GLN A 418 8.65 23.67 6.58
CA GLN A 418 7.90 24.45 7.57
C GLN A 418 8.39 24.20 9.00
N LEU A 419 9.02 23.05 9.26
CA LEU A 419 9.52 22.64 10.58
C LEU A 419 10.90 23.24 10.88
N SER A 420 11.00 24.56 10.97
CA SER A 420 12.28 25.28 11.15
C SER A 420 13.09 24.86 12.40
N ASN A 421 12.43 24.30 13.41
CA ASN A 421 13.05 23.85 14.66
C ASN A 421 13.49 22.38 14.65
N LEU A 422 13.24 21.63 13.56
CA LEU A 422 13.55 20.20 13.49
C LEU A 422 15.07 19.97 13.48
N GLN A 423 15.57 19.29 14.52
CA GLN A 423 16.98 18.99 14.69
C GLN A 423 17.27 17.49 14.72
N GLU A 424 16.30 16.67 15.12
CA GLU A 424 16.43 15.23 15.30
C GLU A 424 15.41 14.47 14.45
N LEU A 425 15.87 13.43 13.77
CA LEU A 425 15.04 12.48 13.03
C LEU A 425 15.41 11.07 13.46
N SER A 426 14.42 10.31 13.93
CA SER A 426 14.58 8.92 14.33
C SER A 426 13.75 8.02 13.41
N LEU A 427 14.40 7.09 12.71
CA LEU A 427 13.81 6.16 11.77
C LEU A 427 13.99 4.73 12.28
N HIS A 428 12.93 4.10 12.75
CA HIS A 428 12.97 2.73 13.25
C HIS A 428 12.18 1.78 12.34
N GLN A 429 12.89 0.91 11.61
CA GLN A 429 12.31 -0.04 10.64
C GLN A 429 11.42 0.68 9.62
N CYS A 430 11.93 1.80 9.08
CA CYS A 430 11.21 2.65 8.13
C CYS A 430 11.92 2.70 6.78
N SER A 431 11.17 2.59 5.68
CA SER A 431 11.68 2.81 4.33
C SER A 431 11.23 4.19 3.82
N VAL A 432 12.15 5.15 3.86
CA VAL A 432 11.86 6.56 3.60
C VAL A 432 12.58 7.07 2.36
N LYS A 433 11.79 7.54 1.39
CA LYS A 433 12.27 8.34 0.26
C LYS A 433 12.07 9.82 0.59
N ILE A 434 12.94 10.70 0.11
CA ILE A 434 12.88 12.12 0.41
C ILE A 434 12.78 12.91 -0.89
N HIS A 435 11.84 13.85 -0.94
CA HIS A 435 11.72 14.80 -2.04
C HIS A 435 12.96 15.70 -2.12
N SER A 436 13.39 16.10 -3.32
CA SER A 436 14.63 16.87 -3.53
C SER A 436 14.68 18.17 -2.72
N ALA A 437 13.56 18.91 -2.65
CA ALA A 437 13.44 20.12 -1.84
C ALA A 437 13.53 19.85 -0.33
N ALA A 438 12.93 18.75 0.14
CA ALA A 438 13.01 18.32 1.54
C ALA A 438 14.44 17.92 1.92
N LEU A 439 15.18 17.30 1.01
CA LEU A 439 16.58 16.94 1.22
C LEU A 439 17.46 18.19 1.42
N SER A 440 17.25 19.24 0.63
CA SER A 440 17.97 20.51 0.80
C SER A 440 17.75 21.11 2.19
N PHE A 441 16.50 21.09 2.66
CA PHE A 441 16.16 21.54 4.02
C PHE A 441 16.83 20.69 5.11
N LEU A 442 16.73 19.37 5.03
CA LEU A 442 17.30 18.46 6.02
C LEU A 442 18.83 18.51 6.06
N LYS A 443 19.46 18.74 4.90
CA LYS A 443 20.92 18.85 4.78
C LYS A 443 21.51 20.00 5.59
N GLU A 444 20.73 21.07 5.79
CA GLU A 444 21.15 22.28 6.52
C GLU A 444 20.71 22.25 7.98
N ASN A 445 19.55 21.68 8.30
CA ASN A 445 18.96 21.79 9.64
C ASN A 445 19.13 20.55 10.52
N LEU A 446 19.26 19.35 9.94
CA LEU A 446 19.31 18.11 10.71
C LEU A 446 20.67 17.93 11.39
N LYS A 447 20.66 17.85 12.73
CA LYS A 447 21.87 17.66 13.55
C LYS A 447 22.01 16.23 14.04
N ILE A 448 20.89 15.56 14.29
CA ILE A 448 20.85 14.23 14.90
C ILE A 448 20.03 13.29 14.02
N LEU A 449 20.60 12.14 13.72
CA LEU A 449 19.91 11.08 12.98
C LEU A 449 20.08 9.76 13.71
N SER A 450 18.96 9.12 14.02
CA SER A 450 18.91 7.76 14.55
C SER A 450 18.26 6.84 13.52
N VAL A 451 18.94 5.77 13.14
CA VAL A 451 18.42 4.79 12.19
C VAL A 451 18.52 3.40 12.82
N LYS A 452 17.36 2.77 13.02
CA LYS A 452 17.25 1.36 13.36
C LYS A 452 16.77 0.59 12.13
N PHE A 453 17.57 -0.38 11.70
CA PHE A 453 17.35 -1.17 10.49
C PHE A 453 17.61 -2.64 10.76
N ASP A 454 16.89 -3.51 10.05
CA ASP A 454 17.13 -4.96 10.13
C ASP A 454 18.05 -5.41 8.99
N ASP A 455 17.91 -4.81 7.81
CA ASP A 455 18.72 -5.05 6.63
C ASP A 455 19.47 -3.77 6.19
N LEU A 456 20.70 -3.92 5.72
CA LEU A 456 21.51 -2.84 5.16
C LEU A 456 20.85 -2.15 3.95
N ARG A 457 19.97 -2.85 3.23
CA ARG A 457 19.20 -2.27 2.10
C ARG A 457 18.21 -1.21 2.55
N GLU A 458 17.82 -1.21 3.83
CA GLU A 458 16.91 -0.22 4.41
C GLU A 458 17.63 1.06 4.82
N LEU A 459 18.98 1.06 4.85
CA LEU A 459 19.75 2.27 5.15
C LEU A 459 19.53 3.33 4.07
N PRO A 460 19.04 4.52 4.42
CA PRO A 460 18.72 5.51 3.42
C PRO A 460 20.01 6.15 2.84
N PRO A 461 20.24 6.11 1.52
CA PRO A 461 21.49 6.62 0.92
C PRO A 461 21.61 8.15 1.05
N TRP A 462 20.49 8.86 1.20
CA TRP A 462 20.48 10.30 1.40
C TRP A 462 21.10 10.73 2.75
N MET A 463 21.20 9.82 3.73
CA MET A 463 21.84 10.07 5.03
C MET A 463 23.26 10.61 4.87
N TYR A 464 24.02 10.09 3.92
CA TYR A 464 25.41 10.48 3.68
C TYR A 464 25.55 11.89 3.10
N SER A 465 24.46 12.49 2.61
CA SER A 465 24.47 13.82 2.02
C SER A 465 24.26 14.96 3.04
N LEU A 466 23.96 14.62 4.29
CA LEU A 466 23.66 15.55 5.38
C LEU A 466 24.93 16.23 5.89
N ARG A 467 25.12 17.51 5.57
CA ARG A 467 26.38 18.22 5.86
C ARG A 467 26.49 18.70 7.30
N ASN A 468 25.37 19.06 7.92
CA ASN A 468 25.34 19.58 9.29
C ASN A 468 25.05 18.51 10.36
N LEU A 469 25.10 17.23 9.99
CA LEU A 469 24.89 16.14 10.93
C LEU A 469 26.05 16.07 11.94
N GLU A 470 25.72 16.20 13.23
CA GLU A 470 26.65 16.17 14.35
C GLU A 470 26.64 14.82 15.07
N GLU A 471 25.47 14.16 15.15
CA GLU A 471 25.30 12.87 15.84
C GLU A 471 24.61 11.84 14.94
N LEU A 472 25.21 10.66 14.83
CA LEU A 472 24.67 9.55 14.07
C LEU A 472 24.56 8.31 14.96
N TYR A 473 23.35 7.79 15.09
CA TYR A 473 23.05 6.58 15.84
C TYR A 473 22.57 5.49 14.89
N LEU A 474 23.33 4.40 14.77
CA LEU A 474 22.99 3.26 13.91
C LEU A 474 22.73 2.03 14.77
N TYR A 475 21.53 1.47 14.64
CA TYR A 475 21.09 0.25 15.32
C TYR A 475 20.72 -0.79 14.28
N GLY A 476 21.46 -1.89 14.20
CA GLY A 476 21.14 -2.92 13.21
C GLY A 476 22.30 -3.86 12.95
N SER A 477 22.02 -4.99 12.31
CA SER A 477 23.05 -5.98 11.98
C SER A 477 23.82 -5.54 10.72
N LEU A 478 25.01 -4.98 10.90
CA LEU A 478 25.98 -4.75 9.84
C LEU A 478 26.74 -6.07 9.68
N GLY A 479 26.27 -6.93 8.76
CA GLY A 479 26.77 -8.31 8.58
C GLY A 479 28.30 -8.43 8.53
N HIS A 480 28.81 -9.64 8.77
CA HIS A 480 30.23 -9.89 9.08
C HIS A 480 31.27 -9.41 8.04
N ASP A 481 30.87 -9.23 6.77
CA ASP A 481 31.74 -8.82 5.65
C ASP A 481 31.57 -7.35 5.24
N ILE A 482 31.89 -6.44 6.17
CA ILE A 482 31.78 -4.98 5.96
C ILE A 482 32.72 -4.47 4.84
N SER A 483 33.82 -5.16 4.56
CA SER A 483 34.84 -4.72 3.60
C SER A 483 34.39 -4.72 2.13
N ARG A 484 33.22 -5.29 1.80
CA ARG A 484 32.64 -5.23 0.45
C ARG A 484 31.44 -4.29 0.34
N ASN A 485 31.07 -3.60 1.43
CA ASN A 485 29.81 -2.86 1.50
C ASN A 485 30.01 -1.38 1.15
N ILE A 486 29.75 -1.08 -0.13
CA ILE A 486 29.82 0.25 -0.78
C ILE A 486 29.03 1.33 -0.02
N THR A 487 27.99 0.95 0.73
CA THR A 487 27.09 1.90 1.42
C THR A 487 27.81 2.70 2.51
N LEU A 488 28.72 2.09 3.27
CA LEU A 488 29.40 2.78 4.37
C LEU A 488 30.57 3.64 3.91
N GLU A 489 31.15 3.40 2.73
CA GLU A 489 32.24 4.24 2.18
C GLU A 489 31.82 5.72 2.08
N SER A 490 30.52 5.97 1.94
CA SER A 490 29.95 7.31 1.85
C SER A 490 29.90 8.07 3.19
N LEU A 491 30.20 7.42 4.33
CA LEU A 491 30.26 8.10 5.64
C LEU A 491 31.31 9.23 5.67
N ARG A 492 32.35 9.15 4.83
CA ARG A 492 33.41 10.18 4.71
C ARG A 492 32.87 11.58 4.36
N GLU A 493 31.68 11.66 3.79
CA GLU A 493 31.05 12.93 3.41
C GLU A 493 30.49 13.71 4.64
N LEU A 494 30.30 13.03 5.78
CA LEU A 494 29.79 13.61 7.02
C LEU A 494 30.89 14.35 7.80
N LYS A 495 31.30 15.51 7.29
CA LYS A 495 32.47 16.25 7.83
C LYS A 495 32.27 16.84 9.24
N ASN A 496 31.03 17.10 9.63
CA ASN A 496 30.69 17.71 10.92
C ASN A 496 30.32 16.69 12.01
N LEU A 497 30.49 15.40 11.74
CA LEU A 497 30.12 14.33 12.66
C LEU A 497 31.04 14.34 13.89
N LYS A 498 30.44 14.52 15.07
CA LYS A 498 31.12 14.52 16.38
C LYS A 498 30.85 13.25 17.17
N VAL A 499 29.65 12.70 17.05
CA VAL A 499 29.19 11.53 17.81
C VAL A 499 28.75 10.42 16.86
N LEU A 500 29.28 9.22 17.08
CA LEU A 500 28.88 8.02 16.35
C LEU A 500 28.59 6.87 17.31
N LEU A 501 27.34 6.40 17.32
CA LEU A 501 26.95 5.15 17.96
C LEU A 501 26.71 4.06 16.91
N LEU A 502 27.39 2.94 17.08
CA LEU A 502 27.20 1.72 16.30
C LEU A 502 26.75 0.60 17.24
N LYS A 503 25.46 0.26 17.23
CA LYS A 503 24.94 -0.95 17.87
C LYS A 503 24.73 -2.02 16.83
N SER A 504 25.68 -2.96 16.75
CA SER A 504 25.74 -3.93 15.66
C SER A 504 26.53 -5.20 16.03
N ASN A 505 26.86 -6.02 15.04
CA ASN A 505 27.65 -7.25 15.13
C ASN A 505 28.89 -7.15 14.22
N ILE A 506 29.68 -6.10 14.41
CA ILE A 506 30.88 -5.81 13.62
C ILE A 506 32.08 -6.66 14.08
N SER A 507 32.80 -7.26 13.13
CA SER A 507 34.05 -7.98 13.44
C SER A 507 35.27 -7.05 13.49
N LYS A 508 35.22 -5.92 12.77
CA LYS A 508 36.28 -4.92 12.65
C LYS A 508 35.66 -3.53 12.53
N VAL A 509 36.39 -2.51 12.98
CA VAL A 509 35.98 -1.11 12.77
C VAL A 509 36.09 -0.78 11.27
N PRO A 510 34.99 -0.34 10.60
CA PRO A 510 35.01 -0.06 9.16
C PRO A 510 35.98 1.06 8.78
N GLN A 511 36.65 0.94 7.63
CA GLN A 511 37.60 1.97 7.17
C GLN A 511 36.92 3.35 7.00
N ALA A 512 35.66 3.39 6.58
CA ALA A 512 34.93 4.64 6.44
C ALA A 512 34.75 5.41 7.77
N VAL A 513 34.69 4.70 8.90
CA VAL A 513 34.65 5.32 10.25
C VAL A 513 36.02 5.91 10.61
N VAL A 514 37.09 5.30 10.12
CA VAL A 514 38.46 5.82 10.25
C VAL A 514 38.64 7.07 9.41
N ASP A 515 38.00 7.16 8.26
CA ASP A 515 38.11 8.32 7.38
C ASP A 515 37.46 9.59 7.98
N VAL A 516 36.45 9.43 8.85
CA VAL A 516 35.83 10.54 9.61
C VAL A 516 36.50 10.80 10.97
N SER A 517 37.60 10.10 11.29
CA SER A 517 38.20 10.14 12.63
C SER A 517 38.79 11.49 13.05
N SER A 518 39.06 12.38 12.10
CA SER A 518 39.66 13.69 12.38
C SER A 518 38.73 14.62 13.14
N HIS A 519 37.41 14.45 13.06
CA HIS A 519 36.44 15.33 13.70
C HIS A 519 35.64 14.64 14.83
N LEU A 520 35.71 13.31 14.89
CA LEU A 520 34.96 12.51 15.86
C LEU A 520 35.47 12.75 17.29
N GLN A 521 34.55 13.11 18.19
CA GLN A 521 34.82 13.35 19.61
C GLN A 521 34.34 12.19 20.48
N LYS A 522 33.21 11.58 20.12
CA LYS A 522 32.59 10.50 20.88
C LYS A 522 32.30 9.31 19.99
N MET A 523 32.76 8.14 20.42
CA MET A 523 32.54 6.90 19.69
C MET A 523 32.00 5.84 20.64
N TYR A 524 30.85 5.29 20.27
CA TYR A 524 30.15 4.26 21.03
C TYR A 524 29.99 3.02 20.16
N ILE A 525 30.55 1.88 20.57
CA ILE A 525 30.40 0.60 19.86
C ILE A 525 29.79 -0.41 20.82
N HIS A 526 28.57 -0.87 20.50
CA HIS A 526 27.87 -1.91 21.24
C HIS A 526 27.75 -3.15 20.34
N ASN A 527 28.55 -4.18 20.61
CA ASN A 527 28.78 -5.24 19.61
C ASN A 527 27.98 -6.54 19.80
N ASN A 528 26.96 -6.52 20.66
CA ASN A 528 26.05 -7.63 20.93
C ASN A 528 26.75 -9.01 21.14
N GLY A 529 27.97 -9.03 21.70
CA GLY A 529 28.75 -10.25 21.96
C GLY A 529 29.65 -10.72 20.82
N THR A 530 29.72 -10.00 19.69
CA THR A 530 30.65 -10.32 18.60
C THR A 530 32.06 -9.88 18.99
N LYS A 531 33.06 -10.73 18.71
CA LYS A 531 34.46 -10.41 18.99
C LYS A 531 34.98 -9.33 18.04
N LEU A 532 35.35 -8.19 18.61
CA LEU A 532 35.91 -7.07 17.86
C LEU A 532 37.44 -7.24 17.70
N VAL A 533 37.88 -7.48 16.47
CA VAL A 533 39.29 -7.76 16.12
C VAL A 533 39.89 -6.56 15.38
N MET A 534 41.22 -6.39 15.45
CA MET A 534 41.99 -5.37 14.71
C MET A 534 41.61 -3.92 15.03
N LEU A 535 41.93 -3.48 16.25
CA LEU A 535 41.67 -2.11 16.72
C LEU A 535 42.80 -1.12 16.42
N ASN A 536 43.78 -1.49 15.59
CA ASN A 536 44.91 -0.63 15.23
C ASN A 536 44.48 0.70 14.59
N ASN A 537 43.32 0.71 13.94
CA ASN A 537 42.74 1.90 13.32
C ASN A 537 42.33 2.98 14.32
N LEU A 538 42.06 2.62 15.59
CA LEU A 538 41.74 3.60 16.64
C LEU A 538 42.87 4.60 16.84
N LYS A 539 44.13 4.25 16.54
CA LYS A 539 45.28 5.16 16.66
C LYS A 539 45.13 6.45 15.86
N LYS A 540 44.32 6.44 14.79
CA LYS A 540 44.07 7.61 13.93
C LYS A 540 43.01 8.57 14.52
N MET A 541 42.29 8.18 15.56
CA MET A 541 41.16 8.93 16.12
C MET A 541 41.60 9.85 17.27
N THR A 542 42.63 10.67 17.06
CA THR A 542 43.32 11.42 18.12
C THR A 542 42.48 12.46 18.86
N ASN A 543 41.33 12.85 18.29
CA ASN A 543 40.42 13.84 18.84
C ASN A 543 39.31 13.24 19.72
N LEU A 544 39.27 11.91 19.88
CA LEU A 544 38.30 11.26 20.76
C LEU A 544 38.49 11.69 22.21
N THR A 545 37.41 12.14 22.82
CA THR A 545 37.28 12.46 24.24
C THR A 545 36.53 11.35 24.99
N GLU A 546 35.59 10.67 24.34
CA GLU A 546 34.81 9.58 24.94
C GLU A 546 34.82 8.36 24.02
N LEU A 547 35.18 7.20 24.59
CA LEU A 547 35.16 5.92 23.89
C LEU A 547 34.45 4.87 24.74
N GLU A 548 33.37 4.30 24.20
CA GLU A 548 32.71 3.14 24.80
C GLU A 548 32.79 1.93 23.87
N LEU A 549 33.32 0.83 24.39
CA LEU A 549 33.36 -0.48 23.73
C LEU A 549 32.64 -1.49 24.62
N VAL A 550 31.34 -1.65 24.38
CA VAL A 550 30.45 -2.44 25.23
C VAL A 550 30.12 -3.76 24.54
N HIS A 551 30.18 -4.86 25.29
CA HIS A 551 29.77 -6.17 24.78
C HIS A 551 30.52 -6.57 23.48
N CYS A 552 31.83 -6.32 23.45
CA CYS A 552 32.74 -6.50 22.31
C CYS A 552 33.61 -7.76 22.40
N ASP A 553 33.37 -8.63 23.40
CA ASP A 553 34.17 -9.83 23.71
C ASP A 553 35.69 -9.53 23.75
N LEU A 554 36.06 -8.40 24.35
CA LEU A 554 37.45 -8.02 24.53
C LEU A 554 38.05 -8.83 25.69
N GLU A 555 39.09 -9.62 25.42
CA GLU A 555 39.85 -10.35 26.44
C GLU A 555 40.94 -9.50 27.10
N ARG A 556 41.43 -8.47 26.39
CA ARG A 556 42.48 -7.53 26.82
C ARG A 556 42.18 -6.12 26.32
N ILE A 557 42.77 -5.12 26.96
CA ILE A 557 42.66 -3.72 26.53
C ILE A 557 43.52 -3.49 25.28
N PRO A 558 42.95 -3.04 24.15
CA PRO A 558 43.69 -2.83 22.91
C PRO A 558 44.76 -1.73 23.03
N HIS A 559 46.00 -2.02 22.62
CA HIS A 559 47.11 -1.06 22.66
C HIS A 559 46.88 0.24 21.88
N ALA A 560 45.98 0.21 20.89
CA ALA A 560 45.62 1.39 20.10
C ALA A 560 44.93 2.50 20.91
N ILE A 561 44.24 2.15 22.01
CA ILE A 561 43.57 3.12 22.89
C ILE A 561 44.60 4.05 23.53
N PHE A 562 45.83 3.60 23.77
CA PHE A 562 46.88 4.40 24.40
C PHE A 562 47.43 5.52 23.52
N SER A 563 47.08 5.53 22.23
CA SER A 563 47.40 6.63 21.31
C SER A 563 46.38 7.79 21.39
N LEU A 564 45.26 7.61 22.11
CA LEU A 564 44.18 8.59 22.21
C LEU A 564 44.47 9.63 23.31
N LEU A 565 45.40 10.56 23.06
CA LEU A 565 45.89 11.52 24.07
C LEU A 565 44.81 12.49 24.60
N SER A 566 43.72 12.67 23.86
CA SER A 566 42.60 13.55 24.21
C SER A 566 41.52 12.85 25.05
N LEU A 567 41.64 11.54 25.30
CA LEU A 567 40.62 10.73 25.94
C LEU A 567 40.39 11.15 27.39
N GLN A 568 39.13 11.40 27.73
CA GLN A 568 38.65 11.78 29.06
C GLN A 568 37.85 10.65 29.69
N GLU A 569 37.06 9.94 28.90
CA GLU A 569 36.22 8.83 29.35
C GLU A 569 36.48 7.56 28.53
N LEU A 570 36.72 6.46 29.23
CA LEU A 570 36.86 5.12 28.66
C LEU A 570 35.90 4.16 29.36
N ASP A 571 34.97 3.60 28.59
CA ASP A 571 34.05 2.57 29.05
C ASP A 571 34.32 1.25 28.31
N LEU A 572 34.74 0.22 29.05
CA LEU A 572 34.93 -1.14 28.54
C LEU A 572 34.04 -2.14 29.30
N LYS A 573 32.84 -1.71 29.73
CA LYS A 573 31.91 -2.58 30.44
C LYS A 573 31.43 -3.77 29.62
N GLU A 574 30.99 -4.83 30.31
CA GLU A 574 30.40 -6.03 29.71
C GLU A 574 31.31 -6.70 28.67
N ASN A 575 32.61 -6.77 28.97
CA ASN A 575 33.59 -7.51 28.16
C ASN A 575 34.10 -8.74 28.94
N ASN A 576 35.09 -9.43 28.38
CA ASN A 576 35.71 -10.61 28.97
C ASN A 576 37.14 -10.31 29.45
N LEU A 577 37.38 -9.09 29.94
CA LEU A 577 38.71 -8.66 30.39
C LEU A 577 39.11 -9.46 31.63
N LYS A 578 40.21 -10.22 31.54
CA LYS A 578 40.75 -11.03 32.66
C LYS A 578 41.86 -10.31 33.43
N SER A 579 42.60 -9.45 32.74
CA SER A 579 43.72 -8.67 33.26
C SER A 579 43.69 -7.26 32.65
N ILE A 580 44.31 -6.32 33.36
CA ILE A 580 44.47 -4.93 32.93
C ILE A 580 45.94 -4.48 33.02
N GLU A 581 46.89 -5.39 32.80
CA GLU A 581 48.34 -5.13 32.85
C GLU A 581 48.77 -4.05 31.85
N GLU A 582 48.02 -3.89 30.77
CA GLU A 582 48.21 -2.83 29.79
C GLU A 582 48.03 -1.41 30.37
N ILE A 583 47.56 -1.29 31.63
CA ILE A 583 47.54 -0.04 32.40
C ILE A 583 48.93 0.60 32.54
N MET A 584 50.02 -0.15 32.38
CA MET A 584 51.36 0.44 32.28
C MET A 584 51.45 1.55 31.21
N SER A 585 50.71 1.41 30.12
CA SER A 585 50.65 2.36 29.01
C SER A 585 49.65 3.51 29.22
N PHE A 586 48.80 3.47 30.24
CA PHE A 586 47.85 4.56 30.54
C PHE A 586 48.56 5.86 31.00
N GLN A 587 49.86 5.81 31.28
CA GLN A 587 50.68 7.01 31.52
C GLN A 587 50.60 8.05 30.38
N HIS A 588 50.22 7.61 29.17
CA HIS A 588 50.04 8.47 28.02
C HIS A 588 48.67 9.18 28.02
N LEU A 589 47.67 8.63 28.73
CA LEU A 589 46.30 9.15 28.81
C LEU A 589 46.12 10.15 29.96
N ARG A 590 46.87 11.26 29.91
CA ARG A 590 46.93 12.25 31.01
C ARG A 590 45.62 12.97 31.29
N LYS A 591 44.68 12.97 30.33
CA LYS A 591 43.36 13.62 30.44
C LYS A 591 42.26 12.67 30.92
N LEU A 592 42.55 11.39 31.14
CA LEU A 592 41.54 10.41 31.53
C LEU A 592 41.02 10.71 32.94
N THR A 593 39.73 11.02 33.04
CA THR A 593 39.02 11.34 34.28
C THR A 593 38.05 10.23 34.67
N VAL A 594 37.51 9.47 33.70
CA VAL A 594 36.53 8.41 33.93
C VAL A 594 37.01 7.10 33.31
N LEU A 595 37.08 6.05 34.13
CA LEU A 595 37.39 4.70 33.70
C LEU A 595 36.35 3.72 34.25
N LYS A 596 35.60 3.08 33.34
CA LYS A 596 34.55 2.10 33.66
C LYS A 596 34.95 0.73 33.13
N LEU A 597 35.07 -0.24 34.03
CA LEU A 597 35.53 -1.61 33.76
C LEU A 597 34.60 -2.65 34.42
N TRP A 598 33.33 -2.32 34.62
CA TRP A 598 32.38 -3.21 35.30
C TRP A 598 31.90 -4.36 34.42
N HIS A 599 31.34 -5.42 35.01
CA HIS A 599 30.89 -6.63 34.32
C HIS A 599 32.01 -7.22 33.43
N ASN A 600 33.16 -7.49 34.04
CA ASN A 600 34.31 -8.15 33.41
C ASN A 600 34.76 -9.35 34.28
N SER A 601 35.93 -9.93 33.99
CA SER A 601 36.51 -11.04 34.77
C SER A 601 37.88 -10.68 35.36
N ILE A 602 38.07 -9.41 35.74
CA ILE A 602 39.35 -8.89 36.25
C ILE A 602 39.63 -9.50 37.62
N THR A 603 40.83 -10.05 37.80
CA THR A 603 41.24 -10.77 39.02
C THR A 603 42.09 -9.92 39.98
N TYR A 604 42.81 -8.93 39.48
CA TYR A 604 43.61 -8.01 40.29
C TYR A 604 43.80 -6.66 39.58
N ILE A 605 44.13 -5.63 40.36
CA ILE A 605 44.49 -4.29 39.87
C ILE A 605 46.02 -4.16 39.95
N PRO A 606 46.72 -3.80 38.87
CA PRO A 606 48.16 -3.63 38.87
C PRO A 606 48.59 -2.33 39.57
N GLU A 607 49.79 -2.33 40.16
CA GLU A 607 50.35 -1.19 40.90
C GLU A 607 50.50 0.09 40.05
N HIS A 608 50.58 -0.07 38.74
CA HIS A 608 50.72 1.01 37.76
C HIS A 608 49.49 1.91 37.67
N ILE A 609 48.35 1.54 38.27
CA ILE A 609 47.14 2.37 38.33
C ILE A 609 47.40 3.77 38.90
N LYS A 610 48.38 3.90 39.81
CA LYS A 610 48.80 5.19 40.40
C LYS A 610 49.23 6.25 39.38
N LYS A 611 49.61 5.83 38.17
CA LYS A 611 49.99 6.75 37.09
C LYS A 611 48.78 7.55 36.55
N LEU A 612 47.55 7.11 36.81
CA LEU A 612 46.31 7.80 36.46
C LEU A 612 45.97 8.90 37.46
N THR A 613 46.79 9.95 37.49
CA THR A 613 46.67 11.05 38.46
C THR A 613 45.50 12.00 38.19
N SER A 614 44.90 11.94 37.00
CA SER A 614 43.73 12.75 36.61
C SER A 614 42.38 12.06 36.88
N LEU A 615 42.39 10.82 37.34
CA LEU A 615 41.19 10.00 37.47
C LEU A 615 40.28 10.50 38.59
N GLU A 616 39.02 10.75 38.26
CA GLU A 616 37.98 11.20 39.20
C GLU A 616 36.93 10.11 39.46
N ARG A 617 36.64 9.26 38.45
CA ARG A 617 35.66 8.17 38.56
C ARG A 617 36.29 6.86 38.10
N LEU A 618 36.19 5.86 38.96
CA LEU A 618 36.70 4.52 38.71
C LEU A 618 35.67 3.47 39.15
N THR A 619 35.33 2.57 38.24
CA THR A 619 34.35 1.52 38.52
C THR A 619 34.85 0.15 38.06
N PHE A 620 34.90 -0.80 38.99
CA PHE A 620 35.26 -2.19 38.82
C PHE A 620 34.15 -3.15 39.30
N SER A 621 32.90 -2.70 39.34
CA SER A 621 31.82 -3.54 39.85
C SER A 621 31.61 -4.82 39.02
N TYR A 622 31.17 -5.91 39.65
CA TYR A 622 31.01 -7.22 38.99
C TYR A 622 32.30 -7.70 38.30
N ASN A 623 33.36 -7.87 39.10
CA ASN A 623 34.62 -8.50 38.70
C ASN A 623 34.99 -9.60 39.71
N LYS A 624 36.23 -10.09 39.70
CA LYS A 624 36.72 -11.17 40.58
C LYS A 624 37.95 -10.72 41.36
N ILE A 625 37.97 -9.45 41.79
CA ILE A 625 39.11 -8.85 42.47
C ILE A 625 39.15 -9.35 43.92
N GLU A 626 40.26 -9.96 44.33
CA GLU A 626 40.45 -10.44 45.71
C GLU A 626 41.25 -9.46 46.59
N VAL A 627 42.22 -8.77 45.98
CA VAL A 627 43.19 -7.92 46.69
C VAL A 627 43.25 -6.54 46.03
N LEU A 628 43.15 -5.49 46.85
CA LEU A 628 43.34 -4.12 46.42
C LEU A 628 44.80 -3.68 46.65
N PRO A 629 45.50 -3.15 45.62
CA PRO A 629 46.84 -2.61 45.80
C PRO A 629 46.77 -1.26 46.55
N SER A 630 47.68 -1.02 47.49
CA SER A 630 47.82 0.29 48.18
C SER A 630 48.00 1.45 47.19
N HIS A 631 48.65 1.17 46.06
CA HIS A 631 48.86 2.10 44.95
C HIS A 631 47.58 2.67 44.32
N LEU A 632 46.42 1.98 44.42
CA LEU A 632 45.13 2.50 43.95
C LEU A 632 44.76 3.82 44.64
N PHE A 633 45.06 3.92 45.93
CA PHE A 633 44.67 5.06 46.78
C PHE A 633 45.60 6.27 46.62
N LEU A 634 46.67 6.15 45.82
CA LEU A 634 47.53 7.27 45.44
C LEU A 634 46.89 8.15 44.35
N CYS A 635 45.81 7.70 43.72
CA CYS A 635 45.00 8.50 42.77
C CYS A 635 44.13 9.54 43.51
N ASN A 636 44.78 10.58 44.06
CA ASN A 636 44.19 11.57 44.97
C ASN A 636 42.99 12.39 44.45
N LYS A 637 42.73 12.37 43.14
CA LYS A 637 41.58 13.04 42.51
C LYS A 637 40.31 12.19 42.46
N ILE A 638 40.38 10.91 42.84
CA ILE A 638 39.19 10.03 42.82
C ILE A 638 38.11 10.62 43.74
N ARG A 639 36.94 10.81 43.16
CA ARG A 639 35.69 11.25 43.81
C ARG A 639 34.68 10.11 43.89
N HIS A 640 34.71 9.19 42.94
CA HIS A 640 33.77 8.07 42.85
C HIS A 640 34.53 6.77 42.61
N LEU A 641 34.48 5.87 43.59
CA LEU A 641 35.10 4.55 43.53
C LEU A 641 34.05 3.48 43.81
N ASP A 642 33.79 2.63 42.82
CA ASP A 642 32.87 1.50 42.94
C ASP A 642 33.60 0.18 42.68
N LEU A 643 33.65 -0.67 43.72
CA LEU A 643 34.29 -1.97 43.79
C LEU A 643 33.27 -3.06 44.18
N SER A 644 31.99 -2.80 44.02
CA SER A 644 30.90 -3.71 44.44
C SER A 644 30.92 -5.03 43.66
N PHE A 645 30.41 -6.12 44.23
CA PHE A 645 30.35 -7.43 43.58
C PHE A 645 31.74 -7.92 43.12
N ASN A 646 32.65 -8.02 44.07
CA ASN A 646 33.99 -8.60 43.91
C ASN A 646 34.24 -9.60 45.08
N ASP A 647 35.46 -10.08 45.22
CA ASP A 647 35.88 -11.03 46.27
C ASP A 647 36.86 -10.38 47.27
N ILE A 648 36.77 -9.06 47.46
CA ILE A 648 37.73 -8.28 48.26
C ILE A 648 37.61 -8.64 49.74
N ARG A 649 38.74 -8.95 50.38
CA ARG A 649 38.80 -9.34 51.81
C ARG A 649 39.25 -8.22 52.75
N PHE A 650 40.11 -7.32 52.27
CA PHE A 650 40.64 -6.22 53.07
C PHE A 650 40.76 -4.94 52.24
N ILE A 651 40.66 -3.80 52.92
CA ILE A 651 40.87 -2.48 52.33
C ILE A 651 42.17 -1.92 52.92
N PRO A 652 43.16 -1.56 52.09
CA PRO A 652 44.39 -0.95 52.58
C PRO A 652 44.16 0.38 53.32
N PRO A 653 44.93 0.68 54.38
CA PRO A 653 44.80 1.92 55.15
C PRO A 653 45.09 3.18 54.32
N GLU A 654 45.79 3.06 53.19
CA GLU A 654 46.04 4.16 52.26
C GLU A 654 44.75 4.77 51.68
N ILE A 655 43.57 4.15 51.85
CA ILE A 655 42.28 4.75 51.48
C ILE A 655 42.08 6.14 52.07
N GLY A 656 42.62 6.41 53.26
CA GLY A 656 42.57 7.73 53.89
C GLY A 656 43.30 8.83 53.10
N VAL A 657 44.15 8.48 52.13
CA VAL A 657 44.81 9.43 51.22
C VAL A 657 43.82 10.05 50.23
N LEU A 658 42.69 9.37 49.93
CA LEU A 658 41.66 9.85 49.00
C LEU A 658 40.78 10.95 49.61
N GLN A 659 41.37 12.12 49.89
CA GLN A 659 40.70 13.27 50.49
C GLN A 659 39.57 13.88 49.62
N SER A 660 39.54 13.54 48.33
CA SER A 660 38.50 13.98 47.37
C SER A 660 37.32 13.02 47.26
N LEU A 661 37.37 11.85 47.91
CA LEU A 661 36.38 10.78 47.78
C LEU A 661 35.00 11.24 48.28
N GLN A 662 33.97 11.05 47.45
CA GLN A 662 32.58 11.40 47.74
C GLN A 662 31.66 10.18 47.72
N TYR A 663 31.97 9.21 46.86
CA TYR A 663 31.23 7.96 46.75
C TYR A 663 32.20 6.79 46.84
N PHE A 664 31.94 5.89 47.78
CA PHE A 664 32.68 4.64 47.93
C PHE A 664 31.70 3.48 48.08
N SER A 665 31.84 2.46 47.23
CA SER A 665 30.99 1.28 47.26
C SER A 665 31.84 0.01 47.19
N ILE A 666 31.63 -0.89 48.15
CA ILE A 666 32.22 -2.23 48.26
C ILE A 666 31.14 -3.26 48.56
N THR A 667 29.88 -2.98 48.20
CA THR A 667 28.75 -3.87 48.47
C THR A 667 28.97 -5.25 47.85
N SER A 668 28.54 -6.32 48.53
CA SER A 668 28.72 -7.71 48.07
C SER A 668 30.20 -8.07 47.86
N ASN A 669 30.99 -7.98 48.92
CA ASN A 669 32.38 -8.44 48.98
C ASN A 669 32.56 -9.35 50.21
N LYS A 670 33.80 -9.67 50.59
CA LYS A 670 34.15 -10.53 51.73
C LYS A 670 34.94 -9.77 52.80
N VAL A 671 34.67 -8.47 52.97
CA VAL A 671 35.43 -7.61 53.87
C VAL A 671 35.04 -7.88 55.32
N GLU A 672 36.02 -8.16 56.17
CA GLU A 672 35.82 -8.49 57.61
C GLU A 672 35.92 -7.25 58.51
N SER A 673 36.75 -6.27 58.16
CA SER A 673 36.89 -5.02 58.89
C SER A 673 37.26 -3.86 57.94
N LEU A 674 36.92 -2.64 58.35
CA LEU A 674 37.29 -1.41 57.66
C LEU A 674 38.47 -0.74 58.38
N PRO A 675 39.48 -0.23 57.64
CA PRO A 675 40.56 0.54 58.24
C PRO A 675 40.03 1.88 58.79
N ASP A 676 40.55 2.30 59.93
CA ASP A 676 40.16 3.57 60.56
C ASP A 676 40.48 4.79 59.68
N GLU A 677 41.45 4.64 58.79
CA GLU A 677 41.86 5.64 57.82
C GLU A 677 40.76 5.97 56.79
N LEU A 678 39.79 5.07 56.53
CA LEU A 678 38.64 5.36 55.67
C LEU A 678 37.87 6.59 56.16
N TYR A 679 37.79 6.77 57.48
CA TYR A 679 37.08 7.89 58.09
C TYR A 679 37.83 9.22 58.00
N PHE A 680 39.06 9.23 57.45
CA PHE A 680 39.80 10.45 57.11
C PHE A 680 39.30 11.08 55.80
N CYS A 681 38.49 10.38 55.01
CA CYS A 681 37.86 10.89 53.79
C CYS A 681 36.70 11.84 54.10
N LYS A 682 37.00 13.04 54.61
CA LYS A 682 35.98 13.98 55.13
C LYS A 682 34.92 14.41 54.11
N LYS A 683 35.16 14.28 52.81
CA LYS A 683 34.20 14.63 51.73
C LYS A 683 33.23 13.50 51.37
N LEU A 684 33.31 12.34 52.05
CA LEU A 684 32.49 11.18 51.73
C LEU A 684 31.01 11.47 52.01
N LYS A 685 30.18 11.29 50.98
CA LYS A 685 28.73 11.49 51.01
C LYS A 685 27.98 10.16 50.99
N THR A 686 28.49 9.20 50.23
CA THR A 686 27.87 7.88 50.07
C THR A 686 28.87 6.80 50.37
N LEU A 687 28.57 5.99 51.39
CA LEU A 687 29.35 4.83 51.79
C LEU A 687 28.47 3.59 51.71
N LYS A 688 28.75 2.69 50.78
CA LYS A 688 28.03 1.44 50.62
C LYS A 688 28.92 0.25 50.94
N ILE A 689 28.62 -0.41 52.04
CA ILE A 689 29.38 -1.53 52.61
C ILE A 689 28.49 -2.74 52.89
N GLY A 690 27.28 -2.78 52.32
CA GLY A 690 26.33 -3.87 52.52
C GLY A 690 26.83 -5.23 51.99
N LYS A 691 26.25 -6.33 52.49
CA LYS A 691 26.58 -7.71 52.08
C LYS A 691 28.09 -8.01 52.17
N ASN A 692 28.68 -7.73 53.32
CA ASN A 692 30.07 -8.08 53.66
C ASN A 692 30.08 -8.92 54.95
N ASN A 693 31.26 -9.18 55.51
CA ASN A 693 31.43 -9.95 56.75
C ASN A 693 31.85 -9.04 57.92
N LEU A 694 31.40 -7.78 57.93
CA LEU A 694 31.79 -6.84 58.98
C LEU A 694 31.15 -7.23 60.32
N SER A 695 31.97 -7.39 61.36
CA SER A 695 31.52 -7.67 62.73
C SER A 695 31.33 -6.41 63.57
N VAL A 696 32.12 -5.36 63.30
CA VAL A 696 32.09 -4.09 64.02
C VAL A 696 32.19 -2.93 63.05
N LEU A 697 31.44 -1.85 63.32
CA LEU A 697 31.59 -0.55 62.68
C LEU A 697 32.35 0.39 63.63
N SER A 698 33.48 0.94 63.18
CA SER A 698 34.32 1.80 64.03
C SER A 698 33.58 3.09 64.43
N PRO A 699 33.70 3.56 65.69
CA PRO A 699 33.10 4.81 66.16
C PRO A 699 33.64 6.04 65.41
N LYS A 700 34.78 5.92 64.73
CA LYS A 700 35.32 6.99 63.87
C LYS A 700 34.44 7.35 62.68
N ILE A 701 33.37 6.59 62.39
CA ILE A 701 32.34 6.94 61.40
C ILE A 701 31.76 8.34 61.63
N GLY A 702 31.65 8.80 62.89
CA GLY A 702 31.16 10.14 63.24
C GLY A 702 31.99 11.29 62.65
N ASN A 703 33.24 11.03 62.22
CA ASN A 703 34.07 12.02 61.54
C ASN A 703 33.57 12.38 60.12
N LEU A 704 32.69 11.58 59.53
CA LEU A 704 32.14 11.79 58.20
C LEU A 704 30.92 12.73 58.23
N LEU A 705 31.17 14.02 58.46
CA LEU A 705 30.13 15.04 58.65
C LEU A 705 29.21 15.24 57.42
N PHE A 706 29.68 14.90 56.22
CA PHE A 706 28.93 15.06 54.96
C PHE A 706 28.25 13.77 54.49
N LEU A 707 28.29 12.70 55.28
CA LEU A 707 27.68 11.42 54.94
C LEU A 707 26.16 11.55 54.87
N THR A 708 25.58 11.37 53.68
CA THR A 708 24.12 11.43 53.45
C THR A 708 23.52 10.06 53.24
N SER A 709 24.31 9.09 52.77
CA SER A 709 23.85 7.71 52.54
C SER A 709 24.88 6.70 53.02
N LEU A 710 24.41 5.78 53.87
CA LEU A 710 25.20 4.71 54.46
C LEU A 710 24.43 3.39 54.30
N GLU A 711 25.02 2.42 53.60
CA GLU A 711 24.45 1.08 53.45
C GLU A 711 25.32 0.06 54.18
N VAL A 712 24.81 -0.51 55.27
CA VAL A 712 25.49 -1.56 56.06
C VAL A 712 24.72 -2.88 56.10
N LYS A 713 23.54 -2.94 55.47
CA LYS A 713 22.68 -4.13 55.44
C LYS A 713 23.39 -5.37 54.88
N GLY A 714 23.18 -6.51 55.50
CA GLY A 714 23.75 -7.81 55.13
C GLY A 714 25.15 -8.04 55.67
N ASN A 715 25.51 -7.38 56.78
CA ASN A 715 26.75 -7.65 57.53
C ASN A 715 26.47 -8.49 58.78
N GLN A 716 27.51 -8.75 59.57
CA GLN A 716 27.46 -9.50 60.82
C GLN A 716 27.60 -8.56 62.03
N LEU A 717 27.05 -7.34 61.93
CA LEU A 717 27.12 -6.33 62.98
C LEU A 717 26.18 -6.73 64.14
N GLU A 718 26.68 -6.66 65.37
CA GLU A 718 25.85 -6.86 66.57
C GLU A 718 25.25 -5.54 67.08
N VAL A 719 26.05 -4.47 67.06
CA VAL A 719 25.68 -3.15 67.59
C VAL A 719 26.19 -2.05 66.66
N LEU A 720 25.44 -0.97 66.58
CA LEU A 720 25.85 0.25 65.88
C LEU A 720 26.48 1.27 66.84
N PRO A 721 27.58 1.95 66.45
CA PRO A 721 28.22 2.97 67.29
C PRO A 721 27.32 4.20 67.47
N PRO A 722 27.18 4.75 68.70
CA PRO A 722 26.40 5.96 68.94
C PRO A 722 26.95 7.20 68.21
N GLU A 723 28.24 7.21 67.85
CA GLU A 723 28.89 8.27 67.06
C GLU A 723 28.27 8.46 65.66
N LEU A 724 27.42 7.54 65.19
CA LEU A 724 26.58 7.78 64.00
C LEU A 724 25.67 9.01 64.14
N GLY A 725 25.33 9.43 65.36
CA GLY A 725 24.61 10.69 65.62
C GLY A 725 25.38 11.95 65.25
N ASP A 726 26.71 11.87 65.20
CA ASP A 726 27.57 13.01 64.80
C ASP A 726 27.52 13.27 63.29
N CYS A 727 27.11 12.28 62.49
CA CYS A 727 26.85 12.43 61.06
C CYS A 727 25.56 13.22 60.81
N ARG A 728 25.56 14.53 61.05
CA ARG A 728 24.38 15.41 60.94
C ARG A 728 23.66 15.38 59.59
N ALA A 729 24.36 15.02 58.52
CA ALA A 729 23.80 14.91 57.17
C ALA A 729 23.11 13.55 56.90
N LEU A 730 23.30 12.54 57.77
CA LEU A 730 22.78 11.20 57.60
C LEU A 730 21.35 11.13 58.15
N LYS A 731 20.39 10.94 57.24
CA LYS A 731 18.96 10.80 57.56
C LYS A 731 18.54 9.34 57.52
N ARG A 732 17.41 9.01 58.14
CA ARG A 732 16.84 7.64 58.13
C ARG A 732 16.60 7.10 56.71
N SER A 733 16.28 7.97 55.75
CA SER A 733 16.11 7.62 54.34
C SER A 733 17.41 7.22 53.64
N GLY A 734 18.54 7.77 54.09
CA GLY A 734 19.87 7.47 53.56
C GLY A 734 20.57 6.32 54.29
N PHE A 735 20.11 5.94 55.48
CA PHE A 735 20.68 4.85 56.27
C PHE A 735 19.97 3.52 56.02
N ILE A 736 20.65 2.63 55.30
CA ILE A 736 20.16 1.31 54.91
C ILE A 736 20.82 0.26 55.82
N VAL A 737 20.07 -0.18 56.83
CA VAL A 737 20.47 -1.15 57.85
C VAL A 737 19.28 -2.05 58.19
N GLU A 738 19.51 -3.21 58.81
CA GLU A 738 18.46 -4.03 59.42
C GLU A 738 17.73 -3.28 60.53
N ASP A 739 16.41 -3.43 60.61
CA ASP A 739 15.61 -2.73 61.61
C ASP A 739 16.01 -3.09 63.05
N VAL A 740 16.37 -4.36 63.31
CA VAL A 740 16.85 -4.82 64.62
C VAL A 740 18.14 -4.10 65.05
N LEU A 741 19.07 -3.89 64.10
CA LEU A 741 20.31 -3.16 64.34
C LEU A 741 20.04 -1.67 64.54
N PHE A 742 19.12 -1.08 63.79
CA PHE A 742 18.72 0.31 63.97
C PHE A 742 18.19 0.58 65.39
N GLU A 743 17.44 -0.35 65.96
CA GLU A 743 16.90 -0.25 67.33
C GLU A 743 18.00 -0.27 68.42
N THR A 744 19.24 -0.70 68.12
CA THR A 744 20.36 -0.66 69.07
C THR A 744 20.91 0.76 69.30
N LEU A 745 20.60 1.71 68.42
CA LEU A 745 21.00 3.11 68.59
C LEU A 745 20.20 3.80 69.71
N PRO A 746 20.82 4.70 70.50
CA PRO A 746 20.12 5.52 71.48
C PRO A 746 18.89 6.25 70.89
N SER A 747 17.84 6.41 71.70
CA SER A 747 16.57 7.06 71.29
C SER A 747 16.80 8.43 70.65
N ASP A 748 17.66 9.23 71.25
CA ASP A 748 17.91 10.62 70.88
C ASP A 748 18.50 10.70 69.45
N ILE A 749 19.38 9.76 69.10
CA ILE A 749 19.98 9.66 67.77
C ILE A 749 18.95 9.18 66.75
N ARG A 750 18.11 8.19 67.12
CA ARG A 750 17.05 7.68 66.24
C ARG A 750 16.02 8.76 65.92
N GLU A 751 15.68 9.61 66.88
CA GLU A 751 14.81 10.77 66.68
C GLU A 751 15.48 11.83 65.81
N GLN A 752 16.75 12.15 66.07
CA GLN A 752 17.54 13.07 65.25
C GLN A 752 17.61 12.65 63.77
N MET A 753 17.76 11.35 63.49
CA MET A 753 17.79 10.83 62.12
C MET A 753 16.41 10.80 61.43
N LYS A 754 15.32 10.85 62.22
CA LYS A 754 13.93 10.92 61.73
C LYS A 754 13.43 12.36 61.55
N ALA A 755 14.06 13.33 62.22
CA ALA A 755 13.75 14.74 62.07
C ALA A 755 14.21 15.27 60.70
N GLU A 756 13.36 16.13 60.11
CA GLU A 756 13.20 16.44 58.67
C GLU A 756 14.44 16.55 57.78
#